data_AF-A0A5Q4SLD0-F1
#
_entry.id   AF-A0A5Q4SLD0-F1
#
_cell.length_a   1.000
_cell.length_b   1.000
_cell.length_c   1.000
_cell.angle_alpha   90.00
_cell.angle_beta   90.00
_cell.angle_gamma   90.00
#
_symmetry.space_group_name_H-M   'P 1'
#
loop_
_entity.id
_entity.type
_entity.pdbx_description
1 polymer ?
#
loop_
_entity_poly.entity_id
_entity_poly.type
_entity_poly.pdbx_seq_one_letter_code
_entity_poly.pdbx_strand_id
1 'polypeptide(L)'
;MSLPQLHYTSVASGDEVPAGRFTAVDPAIAGPVRAEAAPLLAYDAPEGTPGRLTDARIRSLPVAFGFAALSDGSHLLSRTVATGAGGFHAHAVLLPPGAPIPGRVLPVAAWGAAGWLSATPGRMLSDPLTTMSGAPGPAQGLTREGLGDFAVARSPWIAAVLSDLRRVSEDPSAPRVVLVERQSADVARWVALATAVLPREHAERLTFTTYTRDPGRRAHQVIGVLPEDAPDISDPRFRVHTASGPRPSGSVADAWAGTAARIWRSRSPELFREAAELPGEPFAAGPLAVTALGAGIALGSAERAAAADWAAERPYALDEKRTLQLTDALTAPADDRTAAECAAALRLLTALDGRCPAAVTAPLAALLVTEAVRGDDVDLEPPARSAFEEPAGERALAALVEELGDELLAELAAGVPRSVARTVQLLRIVRLLGVDCSELLPAVVGRLARALLDDPEAGGSRALLDLLDEQFDVRTALLGELDRLAPDHPSDTERLLVRVALPFTGTQALPHLRMCAEAPGAKARGTDRVAVLHTVLRAAGMSPFAEPLVLRTAVGLVWGGDTPTAGEARTLLGETTSDAHRTAGTWSNLVDAALAAPFDDEDATELAHDLLRGFPQELGTQVRARLMLLDFARELRSGAPEAGWTDRARTLRARAEPAGPLPLEHAFGALAERLLAPGRPGEELYAFVHSGDEDLIAAYGTAARREAVLALLGADPVYVADCFTVWNAHPHAGAEWTRTRTGLLDEVLRPVVRGLSPEGLAAVEQAVEAEGNSRTLDAFRAWNRPSRSLGRLGRRIAGRVRRG
;
A
#
# COMPACT_ATOMS: atom_id res chain seq x y z
N MET A 1 9.29 51.78 -44.54
CA MET A 1 10.63 51.44 -45.07
C MET A 1 10.49 50.08 -45.74
N SER A 2 11.08 49.89 -46.93
CA SER A 2 11.00 48.61 -47.62
C SER A 2 12.04 47.63 -47.07
N LEU A 3 11.66 46.37 -46.94
CA LEU A 3 12.54 45.31 -46.44
C LEU A 3 13.45 44.77 -47.55
N PRO A 4 14.70 44.36 -47.24
CA PRO A 4 15.61 43.78 -48.24
C PRO A 4 15.05 42.51 -48.88
N GLN A 5 15.14 42.41 -50.21
CA GLN A 5 14.62 41.30 -51.01
C GLN A 5 15.72 40.55 -51.76
N LEU A 6 15.47 39.27 -52.03
CA LEU A 6 16.31 38.44 -52.89
C LEU A 6 15.47 37.52 -53.79
N HIS A 7 16.01 37.23 -54.96
CA HIS A 7 15.43 36.35 -55.97
C HIS A 7 16.43 35.26 -56.35
N TYR A 8 15.97 34.02 -56.31
CA TYR A 8 16.78 32.83 -56.58
C TYR A 8 16.05 31.92 -57.57
N THR A 9 16.75 31.38 -58.58
CA THR A 9 16.14 30.56 -59.65
C THR A 9 17.07 29.46 -60.10
N SER A 10 16.49 28.33 -60.53
CA SER A 10 17.21 27.25 -61.21
C SER A 10 17.20 27.37 -62.74
N VAL A 11 16.42 28.30 -63.30
CA VAL A 11 16.28 28.45 -64.76
C VAL A 11 17.19 29.56 -65.27
N ALA A 12 18.13 29.18 -66.15
CA ALA A 12 18.88 30.09 -67.00
C ALA A 12 18.95 29.50 -68.42
N SER A 13 18.73 30.36 -69.41
CA SER A 13 18.85 30.03 -70.83
C SER A 13 20.24 29.48 -71.15
N GLY A 14 20.36 28.18 -71.40
CA GLY A 14 21.50 27.59 -72.15
C GLY A 14 22.43 26.61 -71.43
N ASP A 15 22.30 26.33 -70.13
CA ASP A 15 23.19 25.37 -69.44
C ASP A 15 22.48 24.04 -69.10
N GLU A 16 23.18 22.92 -69.35
CA GLU A 16 22.69 21.54 -69.18
C GLU A 16 22.64 21.06 -67.72
N VAL A 17 23.08 21.86 -66.74
CA VAL A 17 23.04 21.49 -65.31
C VAL A 17 22.33 22.58 -64.49
N PRO A 18 21.16 22.28 -63.86
CA PRO A 18 20.41 23.26 -63.09
C PRO A 18 21.04 23.47 -61.70
N ALA A 19 22.08 24.30 -61.60
CA ALA A 19 22.55 24.84 -60.32
C ALA A 19 21.84 26.18 -60.04
N GLY A 20 21.13 26.29 -58.92
CA GLY A 20 20.38 27.51 -58.60
C GLY A 20 21.29 28.73 -58.37
N ARG A 21 20.85 29.91 -58.83
CA ARG A 21 21.60 31.18 -58.74
C ARG A 21 20.71 32.35 -58.32
N PHE A 22 21.32 33.36 -57.69
CA PHE A 22 20.65 34.62 -57.38
C PHE A 22 20.56 35.51 -58.63
N THR A 23 19.38 36.06 -58.92
CA THR A 23 19.15 36.91 -60.11
C THR A 23 18.89 38.37 -59.80
N ALA A 24 18.39 38.67 -58.61
CA ALA A 24 18.26 40.02 -58.09
C ALA A 24 18.39 39.97 -56.57
N VAL A 25 19.24 40.82 -55.98
CA VAL A 25 19.48 40.85 -54.53
C VAL A 25 19.68 42.28 -54.08
N ASP A 26 19.02 42.68 -53.00
CA ASP A 26 19.26 43.98 -52.40
C ASP A 26 20.71 44.09 -51.88
N PRO A 27 21.40 45.22 -52.11
CA PRO A 27 22.78 45.42 -51.67
C PRO A 27 23.00 45.28 -50.15
N ALA A 28 21.94 45.45 -49.36
CA ALA A 28 21.96 45.31 -47.91
C ALA A 28 22.14 43.85 -47.43
N ILE A 29 21.99 42.85 -48.31
CA ILE A 29 22.06 41.44 -47.96
C ILE A 29 23.49 40.91 -48.14
N ALA A 30 24.14 40.58 -47.01
CA ALA A 30 25.53 40.15 -46.98
C ALA A 30 25.77 38.78 -47.65
N GLY A 31 27.01 38.54 -48.11
CA GLY A 31 27.45 37.27 -48.70
C GLY A 31 27.13 36.01 -47.88
N PRO A 32 27.48 35.96 -46.58
CA PRO A 32 27.18 34.80 -45.72
C PRO A 32 25.68 34.50 -45.60
N VAL A 33 24.85 35.53 -45.45
CA VAL A 33 23.39 35.41 -45.39
C VAL A 33 22.85 34.78 -46.69
N ARG A 34 23.40 35.14 -47.85
CA ARG A 34 23.04 34.53 -49.14
C ARG A 34 23.44 33.05 -49.22
N ALA A 35 24.62 32.70 -48.70
CA ALA A 35 25.08 31.32 -48.68
C ALA A 35 24.21 30.43 -47.79
N GLU A 36 23.76 30.96 -46.63
CA GLU A 36 22.82 30.28 -45.73
C GLU A 36 21.40 30.21 -46.30
N ALA A 37 20.94 31.27 -46.99
CA ALA A 37 19.62 31.32 -47.60
C ALA A 37 19.46 30.38 -48.82
N ALA A 38 20.50 30.21 -49.64
CA ALA A 38 20.43 29.41 -50.87
C ALA A 38 19.83 28.00 -50.69
N PRO A 39 20.28 27.15 -49.75
CA PRO A 39 19.65 25.85 -49.53
C PRO A 39 18.20 25.96 -49.05
N LEU A 40 17.84 26.99 -48.27
CA LEU A 40 16.47 27.22 -47.80
C LEU A 40 15.50 27.57 -48.93
N LEU A 41 15.99 28.22 -49.99
CA LEU A 41 15.20 28.65 -51.15
C LEU A 41 15.08 27.59 -52.25
N ALA A 42 15.93 26.56 -52.21
CA ALA A 42 15.92 25.47 -53.17
C ALA A 42 14.59 24.71 -53.15
N TYR A 43 14.10 24.31 -54.32
CA TYR A 43 12.83 23.62 -54.49
C TYR A 43 13.00 22.42 -55.40
N ASP A 44 12.52 21.28 -54.91
CA ASP A 44 12.45 20.03 -55.65
C ASP A 44 11.00 19.76 -56.01
N ALA A 45 10.68 19.67 -57.30
CA ALA A 45 9.33 19.36 -57.75
C ALA A 45 8.95 17.91 -57.37
N PRO A 46 7.66 17.63 -57.13
CA PRO A 46 7.16 16.28 -56.82
C PRO A 46 7.63 15.25 -57.84
N GLU A 47 7.76 14.00 -57.43
CA GLU A 47 8.22 12.93 -58.31
C GLU A 47 7.34 12.80 -59.57
N GLY A 48 7.96 12.53 -60.71
CA GLY A 48 7.25 12.45 -61.99
C GLY A 48 6.78 13.79 -62.56
N THR A 49 7.21 14.93 -62.02
CA THR A 49 6.95 16.24 -62.63
C THR A 49 7.70 16.36 -63.98
N PRO A 50 7.02 16.59 -65.11
CA PRO A 50 7.67 16.67 -66.42
C PRO A 50 8.49 17.95 -66.55
N GLY A 51 9.56 17.90 -67.37
CA GLY A 51 10.49 19.01 -67.56
C GLY A 51 9.90 20.27 -68.21
N ARG A 52 8.72 20.20 -68.84
CA ARG A 52 7.99 21.36 -69.35
C ARG A 52 6.54 21.33 -68.86
N LEU A 53 6.09 22.42 -68.27
CA LEU A 53 4.81 22.49 -67.57
C LEU A 53 3.83 23.43 -68.29
N THR A 54 2.55 23.03 -68.33
CA THR A 54 1.44 23.92 -68.73
C THR A 54 1.03 24.79 -67.56
N ASP A 55 0.39 25.94 -67.82
CA ASP A 55 -0.07 26.86 -66.77
C ASP A 55 -1.00 26.19 -65.75
N ALA A 56 -1.86 25.28 -66.22
CA ALA A 56 -2.73 24.49 -65.35
C ALA A 56 -1.93 23.55 -64.44
N ARG A 57 -0.86 22.94 -64.94
CA ARG A 57 0.01 22.05 -64.17
C ARG A 57 0.85 22.85 -63.16
N ILE A 58 1.39 24.00 -63.55
CA ILE A 58 2.13 24.89 -62.63
C ILE A 58 1.26 25.26 -61.43
N ARG A 59 -0.01 25.64 -61.66
CA ARG A 59 -0.96 25.95 -60.58
C ARG A 59 -1.30 24.77 -59.66
N SER A 60 -1.10 23.53 -60.14
CA SER A 60 -1.36 22.32 -59.35
C SER A 60 -0.17 21.86 -58.51
N LEU A 61 1.03 22.41 -58.75
CA LEU A 61 2.23 22.05 -58.00
C LEU A 61 2.27 22.75 -56.64
N PRO A 62 2.87 22.12 -55.62
CA PRO A 62 2.94 22.69 -54.29
C PRO A 62 3.79 23.95 -54.27
N VAL A 63 3.36 24.93 -53.49
CA VAL A 63 4.10 26.17 -53.22
C VAL A 63 4.92 25.95 -51.94
N ALA A 64 6.23 26.13 -52.00
CA ALA A 64 7.07 26.13 -50.81
C ALA A 64 7.15 27.54 -50.25
N PHE A 65 6.49 27.78 -49.13
CA PHE A 65 6.66 29.01 -48.37
C PHE A 65 7.34 28.67 -47.07
N GLY A 66 8.37 29.43 -46.73
CA GLY A 66 9.20 29.15 -45.58
C GLY A 66 9.43 30.39 -44.73
N PHE A 67 9.45 30.19 -43.43
CA PHE A 67 9.95 31.14 -42.45
C PHE A 67 11.07 30.49 -41.65
N ALA A 68 12.29 31.01 -41.77
CA ALA A 68 13.49 30.45 -41.15
C ALA A 68 14.24 31.52 -40.34
N ALA A 69 14.80 31.10 -39.20
CA ALA A 69 15.79 31.89 -38.47
C ALA A 69 17.18 31.62 -39.06
N LEU A 70 17.99 32.67 -39.21
CA LEU A 70 19.36 32.59 -39.72
C LEU A 70 20.38 32.74 -38.58
N SER A 71 21.61 32.32 -38.83
CA SER A 71 22.71 32.30 -37.85
C SER A 71 23.09 33.69 -37.30
N ASP A 72 22.80 34.76 -38.04
CA ASP A 72 23.04 36.15 -37.64
C ASP A 72 21.87 36.76 -36.82
N GLY A 73 20.84 35.96 -36.52
CA GLY A 73 19.63 36.37 -35.80
C GLY A 73 18.58 37.05 -36.68
N SER A 74 18.82 37.21 -37.97
CA SER A 74 17.83 37.67 -38.93
C SER A 74 16.85 36.54 -39.28
N HIS A 75 15.72 36.88 -39.90
CA HIS A 75 14.74 35.90 -40.35
C HIS A 75 14.48 36.01 -41.85
N LEU A 76 14.32 34.88 -42.51
CA LEU A 76 14.06 34.79 -43.94
C LEU A 76 12.63 34.31 -44.16
N LEU A 77 11.82 35.13 -44.83
CA LEU A 77 10.50 34.73 -45.32
C LEU A 77 10.57 34.54 -46.83
N SER A 78 10.19 33.38 -47.33
CA SER A 78 10.36 33.02 -48.74
C SER A 78 9.13 32.36 -49.33
N ARG A 79 8.93 32.56 -50.63
CA ARG A 79 7.98 31.84 -51.47
C ARG A 79 8.68 31.32 -52.71
N THR A 80 8.69 30.01 -52.87
CA THR A 80 9.25 29.30 -54.02
C THR A 80 8.17 28.55 -54.78
N VAL A 81 8.16 28.72 -56.10
CA VAL A 81 7.20 28.09 -57.02
C VAL A 81 7.90 27.48 -58.22
N ALA A 82 7.33 26.41 -58.77
CA ALA A 82 7.75 25.86 -60.05
C ALA A 82 7.47 26.83 -61.20
N THR A 83 8.29 26.75 -62.25
CA THR A 83 8.21 27.60 -63.46
C THR A 83 7.97 26.74 -64.70
N GLY A 84 7.35 27.33 -65.74
CA GLY A 84 6.95 26.60 -66.95
C GLY A 84 8.10 26.02 -67.78
N ALA A 85 9.31 26.56 -67.63
CA ALA A 85 10.51 26.16 -68.35
C ALA A 85 11.25 24.95 -67.75
N GLY A 86 10.73 24.35 -66.67
CA GLY A 86 11.42 23.28 -65.95
C GLY A 86 12.44 23.84 -64.96
N GLY A 87 11.99 24.09 -63.73
CA GLY A 87 12.79 24.69 -62.66
C GLY A 87 11.92 25.49 -61.69
N PHE A 88 12.52 26.30 -60.83
CA PHE A 88 11.80 27.07 -59.82
C PHE A 88 12.24 28.54 -59.75
N HIS A 89 11.38 29.37 -59.18
CA HIS A 89 11.68 30.74 -58.78
C HIS A 89 11.31 30.93 -57.31
N ALA A 90 12.25 31.44 -56.53
CA ALA A 90 12.09 31.84 -55.15
C ALA A 90 12.17 33.36 -55.03
N HIS A 91 11.20 33.95 -54.35
CA HIS A 91 11.20 35.33 -53.90
C HIS A 91 11.26 35.34 -52.38
N ALA A 92 12.22 36.03 -51.78
CA ALA A 92 12.35 36.10 -50.33
C ALA A 92 12.61 37.52 -49.83
N VAL A 93 12.17 37.74 -48.60
CA VAL A 93 12.31 38.98 -47.85
C VAL A 93 13.10 38.68 -46.59
N LEU A 94 14.12 39.49 -46.32
CA LEU A 94 14.94 39.40 -45.13
C LEU A 94 14.42 40.37 -44.06
N LEU A 95 14.16 39.86 -42.87
CA LEU A 95 13.79 40.62 -41.69
C LEU A 95 15.04 40.80 -40.82
N PRO A 96 15.48 42.03 -40.54
CA PRO A 96 16.62 42.27 -39.66
C PRO A 96 16.44 41.64 -38.27
N PRO A 97 17.53 41.35 -37.54
CA PRO A 97 17.44 40.81 -36.18
C PRO A 97 16.56 41.66 -35.27
N GLY A 98 15.59 41.04 -34.60
CA GLY A 98 14.63 41.72 -33.71
C GLY A 98 13.58 42.60 -34.40
N ALA A 99 13.56 42.68 -35.73
CA ALA A 99 12.56 43.44 -36.45
C ALA A 99 11.26 42.61 -36.64
N PRO A 100 10.10 43.08 -36.14
CA PRO A 100 8.85 42.40 -36.41
C PRO A 100 8.43 42.60 -37.88
N ILE A 101 7.59 41.69 -38.37
CA ILE A 101 6.94 41.88 -39.68
C ILE A 101 6.10 43.17 -39.64
N PRO A 102 6.09 43.98 -40.72
CA PRO A 102 5.23 45.14 -40.84
C PRO A 102 3.76 44.85 -40.46
N GLY A 103 3.14 45.75 -39.69
CA GLY A 103 1.79 45.54 -39.15
C GLY A 103 1.71 44.54 -37.98
N ARG A 104 2.85 44.04 -37.49
CA ARG A 104 2.94 42.99 -36.44
C ARG A 104 2.11 41.74 -36.76
N VAL A 105 2.00 41.38 -38.03
CA VAL A 105 1.34 40.14 -38.44
C VAL A 105 2.27 38.94 -38.25
N LEU A 106 1.70 37.75 -38.14
CA LEU A 106 2.46 36.50 -38.04
C LEU A 106 3.04 36.08 -39.40
N PRO A 107 4.18 35.39 -39.46
CA PRO A 107 4.83 35.04 -40.74
C PRO A 107 3.92 34.26 -41.71
N VAL A 108 3.09 33.35 -41.20
CA VAL A 108 2.16 32.56 -42.02
C VAL A 108 1.08 33.40 -42.69
N ALA A 109 0.70 34.55 -42.12
CA ALA A 109 -0.31 35.43 -42.71
C ALA A 109 0.11 35.99 -44.07
N ALA A 110 1.42 36.05 -44.34
CA ALA A 110 1.94 36.52 -45.62
C ALA A 110 1.84 35.47 -46.74
N TRP A 111 1.46 34.21 -46.47
CA TRP A 111 1.36 33.14 -47.47
C TRP A 111 0.63 33.55 -48.77
N GLY A 112 -0.54 34.18 -48.61
CA GLY A 112 -1.40 34.60 -49.74
C GLY A 112 -1.28 36.07 -50.11
N ALA A 113 -0.19 36.75 -49.73
CA ALA A 113 0.00 38.16 -50.05
C ALA A 113 0.18 38.37 -51.57
N ALA A 114 -0.52 39.36 -52.14
CA ALA A 114 -0.51 39.60 -53.60
C ALA A 114 0.84 40.08 -54.14
N GLY A 115 1.75 40.56 -53.28
CA GLY A 115 3.07 41.07 -53.68
C GLY A 115 4.11 39.99 -54.01
N TRP A 116 3.80 38.70 -53.83
CA TRP A 116 4.77 37.66 -54.12
C TRP A 116 4.97 37.42 -55.62
N LEU A 117 6.21 37.59 -56.08
CA LEU A 117 6.62 37.35 -57.45
C LEU A 117 6.87 35.86 -57.73
N SER A 118 6.60 35.46 -58.98
CA SER A 118 6.83 34.09 -59.49
C SER A 118 7.89 34.04 -60.60
N ALA A 119 8.53 35.18 -60.89
CA ALA A 119 9.64 35.33 -61.82
C ALA A 119 10.49 36.55 -61.41
N THR A 120 11.74 36.59 -61.88
CA THR A 120 12.65 37.71 -61.60
C THR A 120 12.07 39.01 -62.15
N PRO A 121 11.93 40.08 -61.35
CA PRO A 121 11.38 41.34 -61.83
C PRO A 121 12.42 42.12 -62.66
N GLY A 122 11.96 42.89 -63.65
CA GLY A 122 12.84 43.76 -64.45
C GLY A 122 13.37 45.00 -63.71
N ARG A 123 12.74 45.36 -62.58
CA ARG A 123 13.19 46.36 -61.61
C ARG A 123 12.73 45.93 -60.22
N MET A 124 13.50 46.24 -59.16
CA MET A 124 13.06 45.94 -57.79
C MET A 124 11.73 46.65 -57.49
N LEU A 125 10.76 45.89 -57.00
CA LEU A 125 9.43 46.36 -56.62
C LEU A 125 9.34 46.46 -55.09
N SER A 126 8.31 47.16 -54.59
CA SER A 126 8.02 47.20 -53.15
C SER A 126 7.83 45.80 -52.60
N ASP A 127 8.39 45.53 -51.42
CA ASP A 127 8.33 44.21 -50.81
C ASP A 127 6.88 43.77 -50.50
N PRO A 128 6.61 42.45 -50.55
CA PRO A 128 5.25 41.92 -50.37
C PRO A 128 4.66 42.22 -49.00
N LEU A 129 5.49 42.40 -47.97
CA LEU A 129 5.06 42.64 -46.59
C LEU A 129 4.61 44.10 -46.37
N THR A 130 5.31 45.04 -47.00
CA THR A 130 4.91 46.46 -47.02
C THR A 130 3.64 46.67 -47.84
N THR A 131 3.47 45.94 -48.95
CA THR A 131 2.24 46.01 -49.77
C THR A 131 1.05 45.39 -49.03
N MET A 132 1.27 44.28 -48.32
CA MET A 132 0.24 43.64 -47.48
C MET A 132 -0.22 44.56 -46.34
N SER A 133 0.70 45.29 -45.69
CA SER A 133 0.36 46.22 -44.62
C SER A 133 -0.54 47.38 -45.05
N GLY A 134 -0.58 47.70 -46.36
CA GLY A 134 -1.42 48.76 -46.92
C GLY A 134 -2.75 48.29 -47.50
N ALA A 135 -3.00 46.97 -47.61
CA ALA A 135 -4.20 46.42 -48.23
C ALA A 135 -5.26 46.04 -47.16
N PRO A 136 -6.55 46.43 -47.33
CA PRO A 136 -7.60 46.00 -46.41
C PRO A 136 -8.01 44.56 -46.68
N GLY A 137 -7.66 43.64 -45.78
CA GLY A 137 -8.19 42.27 -45.71
C GLY A 137 -7.13 41.17 -45.53
N PRO A 138 -7.47 40.04 -44.88
CA PRO A 138 -6.54 38.92 -44.73
C PRO A 138 -6.21 38.28 -46.08
N ALA A 139 -5.01 37.70 -46.18
CA ALA A 139 -4.55 36.96 -47.34
C ALA A 139 -5.53 35.84 -47.74
N GLN A 140 -5.64 35.57 -49.06
CA GLN A 140 -6.57 34.58 -49.60
C GLN A 140 -6.44 33.22 -48.90
N GLY A 141 -7.52 32.74 -48.29
CA GLY A 141 -7.62 31.38 -47.72
C GLY A 141 -7.29 31.21 -46.24
N LEU A 142 -6.85 32.25 -45.52
CA LEU A 142 -6.58 32.24 -44.07
C LEU A 142 -7.60 33.08 -43.28
N THR A 143 -8.85 33.13 -43.75
CA THR A 143 -9.93 33.81 -43.04
C THR A 143 -10.33 33.02 -41.78
N ARG A 144 -10.90 33.70 -40.79
CA ARG A 144 -11.39 33.06 -39.56
C ARG A 144 -12.37 31.91 -39.86
N GLU A 145 -13.32 32.16 -40.75
CA GLU A 145 -14.31 31.17 -41.20
C GLU A 145 -13.64 29.97 -41.89
N GLY A 146 -12.70 30.23 -42.81
CA GLY A 146 -11.97 29.18 -43.52
C GLY A 146 -11.09 28.31 -42.61
N LEU A 147 -10.49 28.90 -41.56
CA LEU A 147 -9.75 28.16 -40.54
C LEU A 147 -10.70 27.32 -39.66
N GLY A 148 -11.88 27.84 -39.33
CA GLY A 148 -12.92 27.09 -38.61
C GLY A 148 -13.42 25.88 -39.41
N ASP A 149 -13.72 26.05 -40.70
CA ASP A 149 -14.10 24.94 -41.58
C ASP A 149 -12.99 23.89 -41.71
N PHE A 150 -11.75 24.35 -41.86
CA PHE A 150 -10.58 23.48 -41.93
C PHE A 150 -10.40 22.68 -40.63
N ALA A 151 -10.55 23.33 -39.47
CA ALA A 151 -10.50 22.65 -38.18
C ALA A 151 -11.61 21.59 -38.06
N VAL A 152 -12.86 21.91 -38.39
CA VAL A 152 -13.95 20.93 -38.37
C VAL A 152 -13.62 19.72 -39.26
N ALA A 153 -13.12 19.95 -40.48
CA ALA A 153 -12.72 18.89 -41.40
C ALA A 153 -11.54 18.03 -40.89
N ARG A 154 -10.72 18.55 -39.98
CA ARG A 154 -9.55 17.88 -39.40
C ARG A 154 -9.71 17.54 -37.91
N SER A 155 -10.95 17.53 -37.40
CA SER A 155 -11.27 17.33 -35.98
C SER A 155 -10.49 16.21 -35.27
N PRO A 156 -10.29 15.00 -35.85
CA PRO A 156 -9.56 13.92 -35.18
C PRO A 156 -8.07 14.21 -34.90
N TRP A 157 -7.44 15.12 -35.64
CA TRP A 157 -5.99 15.35 -35.59
C TRP A 157 -5.59 16.62 -34.83
N ILE A 158 -6.51 17.58 -34.64
CA ILE A 158 -6.16 18.90 -34.11
C ILE A 158 -5.45 18.82 -32.76
N ALA A 159 -5.97 18.08 -31.79
CA ALA A 159 -5.39 18.02 -30.45
C ALA A 159 -3.95 17.48 -30.49
N ALA A 160 -3.69 16.44 -31.29
CA ALA A 160 -2.36 15.83 -31.39
C ALA A 160 -1.37 16.78 -32.08
N VAL A 161 -1.81 17.41 -33.18
CA VAL A 161 -1.01 18.40 -33.91
C VAL A 161 -0.69 19.61 -33.03
N LEU A 162 -1.67 20.16 -32.32
CA LEU A 162 -1.47 21.31 -31.44
C LEU A 162 -0.55 20.99 -30.25
N SER A 163 -0.63 19.78 -29.68
CA SER A 163 0.26 19.36 -28.59
C SER A 163 1.72 19.28 -29.05
N ASP A 164 1.98 18.69 -30.23
CA ASP A 164 3.34 18.61 -30.76
C ASP A 164 3.85 19.99 -31.23
N LEU A 165 2.98 20.84 -31.78
CA LEU A 165 3.33 22.21 -32.15
C LEU A 165 3.62 23.11 -30.94
N ARG A 166 2.89 22.92 -29.83
CA ARG A 166 3.23 23.52 -28.55
C ARG A 166 4.62 23.07 -28.12
N ARG A 167 4.87 21.76 -28.07
CA ARG A 167 6.15 21.20 -27.61
C ARG A 167 7.35 21.72 -28.41
N VAL A 168 7.25 21.75 -29.75
CA VAL A 168 8.34 22.26 -30.60
C VAL A 168 8.52 23.77 -30.48
N SER A 169 7.48 24.51 -30.08
CA SER A 169 7.55 25.94 -29.83
C SER A 169 8.19 26.28 -28.47
N GLU A 170 7.92 25.47 -27.44
CA GLU A 170 8.53 25.57 -26.10
C GLU A 170 10.01 25.14 -26.14
N ASP A 171 10.30 24.02 -26.81
CA ASP A 171 11.63 23.43 -26.93
C ASP A 171 11.99 23.21 -28.42
N PRO A 172 12.83 24.06 -29.02
CA PRO A 172 13.30 23.88 -30.39
C PRO A 172 14.11 22.59 -30.63
N SER A 173 14.56 21.91 -29.56
CA SER A 173 15.24 20.61 -29.65
C SER A 173 14.28 19.41 -29.68
N ALA A 174 12.98 19.65 -29.42
CA ALA A 174 11.96 18.63 -29.54
C ALA A 174 11.88 18.07 -30.98
N PRO A 175 11.38 16.83 -31.17
CA PRO A 175 11.17 16.27 -32.49
C PRO A 175 10.37 17.20 -33.41
N ARG A 176 10.83 17.34 -34.65
CA ARG A 176 10.22 18.25 -35.64
C ARG A 176 8.85 17.75 -36.05
N VAL A 177 7.91 18.67 -36.25
CA VAL A 177 6.54 18.32 -36.63
C VAL A 177 6.43 18.25 -38.15
N VAL A 178 6.05 17.08 -38.66
CA VAL A 178 5.85 16.85 -40.10
C VAL A 178 4.36 16.76 -40.39
N LEU A 179 3.86 17.67 -41.21
CA LEU A 179 2.46 17.75 -41.63
C LEU A 179 2.34 17.20 -43.05
N VAL A 180 1.66 16.06 -43.18
CA VAL A 180 1.46 15.38 -44.46
C VAL A 180 0.08 15.75 -45.00
N GLU A 181 0.06 16.60 -46.02
CA GLU A 181 -1.17 17.07 -46.69
C GLU A 181 -1.01 17.03 -48.21
N ARG A 182 -2.13 16.86 -48.92
CA ARG A 182 -2.13 16.84 -50.39
C ARG A 182 -1.91 18.21 -51.01
N GLN A 183 -2.15 19.28 -50.25
CA GLN A 183 -2.02 20.66 -50.69
C GLN A 183 -1.15 21.42 -49.69
N SER A 184 -0.12 22.11 -50.18
CA SER A 184 0.74 22.97 -49.34
C SER A 184 -0.04 24.10 -48.65
N ALA A 185 -1.19 24.50 -49.22
CA ALA A 185 -2.10 25.46 -48.60
C ALA A 185 -2.75 24.91 -47.30
N ASP A 186 -2.97 23.60 -47.19
CA ASP A 186 -3.50 22.99 -45.96
C ASP A 186 -2.44 22.99 -44.86
N VAL A 187 -1.16 22.81 -45.21
CA VAL A 187 -0.05 23.00 -44.25
C VAL A 187 -0.01 24.45 -43.76
N ALA A 188 -0.19 25.45 -44.64
CA ALA A 188 -0.29 26.84 -44.22
C ALA A 188 -1.48 27.08 -43.27
N ARG A 189 -2.63 26.42 -43.49
CA ARG A 189 -3.79 26.50 -42.58
C ARG A 189 -3.50 25.85 -41.23
N TRP A 190 -2.77 24.73 -41.17
CA TRP A 190 -2.32 24.14 -39.91
C TRP A 190 -1.43 25.09 -39.11
N VAL A 191 -0.44 25.72 -39.76
CA VAL A 191 0.42 26.72 -39.11
C VAL A 191 -0.39 27.94 -38.67
N ALA A 192 -1.37 28.39 -39.46
CA ALA A 192 -2.26 29.49 -39.10
C ALA A 192 -3.17 29.15 -37.90
N LEU A 193 -3.71 27.93 -37.83
CA LEU A 193 -4.47 27.44 -36.68
C LEU A 193 -3.60 27.45 -35.42
N ALA A 194 -2.39 26.92 -35.50
CA ALA A 194 -1.49 26.85 -34.35
C ALA A 194 -1.11 28.25 -33.86
N THR A 195 -0.64 29.12 -34.76
CA THR A 195 -0.17 30.47 -34.40
C THR A 195 -1.29 31.39 -33.88
N ALA A 196 -2.56 31.03 -34.08
CA ALA A 196 -3.70 31.73 -33.48
C ALA A 196 -4.00 31.30 -32.02
N VAL A 197 -3.48 30.15 -31.56
CA VAL A 197 -3.62 29.66 -30.17
C VAL A 197 -2.33 29.82 -29.38
N LEU A 198 -1.17 29.67 -30.03
CA LEU A 198 0.13 29.80 -29.40
C LEU A 198 0.29 31.20 -28.78
N PRO A 199 0.92 31.32 -27.58
CA PRO A 199 1.33 32.59 -27.04
C PRO A 199 2.15 33.37 -28.06
N ARG A 200 1.95 34.70 -28.09
CA ARG A 200 2.44 35.56 -29.18
C ARG A 200 3.93 35.39 -29.47
N GLU A 201 4.76 35.36 -28.45
CA GLU A 201 6.22 35.22 -28.57
C GLU A 201 6.64 33.87 -29.18
N HIS A 202 5.85 32.81 -28.95
CA HIS A 202 6.11 31.49 -29.51
C HIS A 202 5.63 31.42 -30.96
N ALA A 203 4.47 32.01 -31.26
CA ALA A 203 3.93 32.11 -32.61
C ALA A 203 4.84 32.91 -33.57
N GLU A 204 5.50 33.97 -33.08
CA GLU A 204 6.42 34.80 -33.89
C GLU A 204 7.74 34.09 -34.23
N ARG A 205 8.21 33.17 -33.37
CA ARG A 205 9.47 32.45 -33.54
C ARG A 205 9.31 31.09 -34.23
N LEU A 206 8.07 30.62 -34.41
CA LEU A 206 7.80 29.32 -35.00
C LEU A 206 8.28 29.25 -36.45
N THR A 207 9.34 28.49 -36.71
CA THR A 207 9.90 28.28 -38.05
C THR A 207 9.16 27.17 -38.79
N PHE A 208 8.87 27.39 -40.06
CA PHE A 208 8.10 26.41 -40.84
C PHE A 208 8.43 26.45 -42.33
N THR A 209 8.14 25.34 -43.02
CA THR A 209 8.02 25.30 -44.48
C THR A 209 6.77 24.54 -44.87
N THR A 210 6.02 25.02 -45.87
CA THR A 210 4.77 24.38 -46.31
C THR A 210 4.96 23.22 -47.28
N TYR A 211 6.16 23.08 -47.85
CA TYR A 211 6.50 21.99 -48.78
C TYR A 211 8.01 21.78 -48.87
N THR A 212 8.43 20.53 -48.74
CA THR A 212 9.76 20.04 -49.13
C THR A 212 9.68 18.55 -49.48
N ARG A 213 10.62 18.07 -50.31
CA ARG A 213 10.79 16.62 -50.56
C ARG A 213 11.77 15.95 -49.63
N ASP A 214 12.63 16.73 -48.96
CA ASP A 214 13.65 16.22 -48.05
C ASP A 214 13.47 16.83 -46.66
N PRO A 215 12.56 16.27 -45.83
CA PRO A 215 12.32 16.75 -44.47
C PRO A 215 13.57 16.62 -43.57
N GLY A 216 14.51 15.73 -43.90
CA GLY A 216 15.74 15.51 -43.14
C GLY A 216 16.75 16.66 -43.27
N ARG A 217 16.81 17.31 -44.42
CA ARG A 217 17.76 18.40 -44.71
C ARG A 217 17.30 19.80 -44.26
N ARG A 218 16.04 19.97 -43.85
CA ARG A 218 15.48 21.28 -43.48
C ARG A 218 15.62 21.53 -41.98
N ALA A 219 16.03 22.74 -41.60
CA ALA A 219 16.18 23.14 -40.19
C ALA A 219 14.88 23.66 -39.54
N HIS A 220 13.75 23.66 -40.26
CA HIS A 220 12.48 24.17 -39.74
C HIS A 220 11.89 23.26 -38.65
N GLN A 221 11.18 23.87 -37.69
CA GLN A 221 10.45 23.15 -36.66
C GLN A 221 9.20 22.44 -37.21
N VAL A 222 8.50 23.10 -38.15
CA VAL A 222 7.30 22.55 -38.82
C VAL A 222 7.57 22.34 -40.31
N ILE A 223 7.32 21.14 -40.81
CA ILE A 223 7.67 20.75 -42.17
C ILE A 223 6.45 20.17 -42.87
N GLY A 224 6.01 20.83 -43.95
CA GLY A 224 5.01 20.30 -44.87
C GLY A 224 5.65 19.39 -45.91
N VAL A 225 5.03 18.23 -46.14
CA VAL A 225 5.43 17.27 -47.18
C VAL A 225 4.20 16.74 -47.89
N LEU A 226 4.38 16.27 -49.12
CA LEU A 226 3.36 15.47 -49.80
C LEU A 226 3.36 14.03 -49.24
N PRO A 227 2.26 13.28 -49.38
CA PRO A 227 2.17 11.90 -48.89
C PRO A 227 3.31 10.97 -49.33
N GLU A 228 3.80 11.14 -50.56
CA GLU A 228 4.90 10.36 -51.13
C GLU A 228 6.28 10.68 -50.52
N ASP A 229 6.46 11.89 -49.96
CA ASP A 229 7.72 12.35 -49.37
C ASP A 229 7.69 12.29 -47.82
N ALA A 230 6.69 11.63 -47.23
CA ALA A 230 6.55 11.51 -45.79
C ALA A 230 7.66 10.61 -45.19
N PRO A 231 8.33 11.05 -44.11
CA PRO A 231 9.33 10.22 -43.43
C PRO A 231 8.64 9.08 -42.67
N ASP A 232 9.42 8.06 -42.31
CA ASP A 232 8.95 6.93 -41.51
C ASP A 232 8.43 7.44 -40.15
N ILE A 233 7.22 7.02 -39.77
CA ILE A 233 6.57 7.38 -38.50
C ILE A 233 7.37 6.89 -37.28
N SER A 234 8.23 5.89 -37.46
CA SER A 234 9.12 5.35 -36.43
C SER A 234 10.40 6.17 -36.21
N ASP A 235 10.70 7.14 -37.08
CA ASP A 235 11.89 7.98 -36.93
C ASP A 235 11.71 8.93 -35.71
N PRO A 236 12.54 8.80 -34.66
CA PRO A 236 12.37 9.57 -33.43
C PRO A 236 12.60 11.07 -33.61
N ARG A 237 13.25 11.49 -34.72
CA ARG A 237 13.50 12.90 -35.03
C ARG A 237 12.23 13.65 -35.43
N PHE A 238 11.16 12.93 -35.79
CA PHE A 238 9.93 13.51 -36.31
C PHE A 238 8.70 13.13 -35.49
N ARG A 239 7.68 13.98 -35.58
CA ARG A 239 6.30 13.68 -35.22
C ARG A 239 5.46 13.86 -36.48
N VAL A 240 5.08 12.74 -37.08
CA VAL A 240 4.44 12.71 -38.41
C VAL A 240 2.93 12.67 -38.26
N HIS A 241 2.25 13.70 -38.76
CA HIS A 241 0.80 13.83 -38.76
C HIS A 241 0.25 13.69 -40.18
N THR A 242 -0.44 12.59 -40.44
CA THR A 242 -1.07 12.32 -41.74
C THR A 242 -2.57 12.59 -41.67
N ALA A 243 -2.96 13.80 -42.06
CA ALA A 243 -4.33 14.31 -41.95
C ALA A 243 -5.33 13.75 -42.98
N SER A 244 -4.87 12.79 -43.81
CA SER A 244 -5.69 11.95 -44.70
C SER A 244 -5.59 10.45 -44.37
N GLY A 245 -4.85 10.10 -43.30
CA GLY A 245 -4.53 8.73 -42.90
C GLY A 245 -5.42 8.19 -41.77
N PRO A 246 -5.00 7.12 -41.09
CA PRO A 246 -5.71 6.64 -39.91
C PRO A 246 -5.78 7.73 -38.83
N ARG A 247 -6.88 7.74 -38.09
CA ARG A 247 -7.06 8.67 -36.96
C ARG A 247 -6.00 8.37 -35.89
N PRO A 248 -5.51 9.40 -35.17
CA PRO A 248 -4.61 9.15 -34.04
C PRO A 248 -5.30 8.22 -33.04
N SER A 249 -4.58 7.20 -32.57
CA SER A 249 -5.08 6.28 -31.56
C SER A 249 -4.82 6.85 -30.16
N GLY A 250 -5.86 6.92 -29.33
CA GLY A 250 -5.77 7.35 -27.93
C GLY A 250 -6.17 8.82 -27.69
N SER A 251 -6.45 9.15 -26.43
CA SER A 251 -6.63 10.53 -25.99
C SER A 251 -5.29 11.25 -25.88
N VAL A 252 -5.26 12.51 -26.29
CA VAL A 252 -4.05 13.35 -26.17
C VAL A 252 -3.97 13.82 -24.71
N ALA A 253 -2.92 13.41 -24.00
CA ALA A 253 -2.69 13.77 -22.59
C ALA A 253 -2.15 15.21 -22.45
N ASP A 254 -2.82 16.18 -23.07
CA ASP A 254 -2.48 17.61 -23.04
C ASP A 254 -3.78 18.42 -23.03
N ALA A 255 -4.22 18.81 -21.82
CA ALA A 255 -5.48 19.52 -21.61
C ALA A 255 -5.53 20.87 -22.33
N TRP A 256 -4.38 21.54 -22.54
CA TRP A 256 -4.33 22.78 -23.31
C TRP A 256 -4.65 22.50 -24.78
N ALA A 257 -3.99 21.51 -25.38
CA ALA A 257 -4.21 21.15 -26.78
C ALA A 257 -5.61 20.57 -27.03
N GLY A 258 -6.11 19.75 -26.08
CA GLY A 258 -7.47 19.23 -26.08
C GLY A 258 -8.52 20.33 -26.05
N THR A 259 -8.38 21.30 -25.14
CA THR A 259 -9.27 22.48 -25.06
C THR A 259 -9.20 23.32 -26.34
N ALA A 260 -8.00 23.64 -26.82
CA ALA A 260 -7.82 24.42 -28.04
C ALA A 260 -8.47 23.75 -29.26
N ALA A 261 -8.35 22.43 -29.36
CA ALA A 261 -9.02 21.65 -30.41
C ALA A 261 -10.54 21.76 -30.33
N ARG A 262 -11.13 21.75 -29.13
CA ARG A 262 -12.58 21.91 -28.92
C ARG A 262 -13.06 23.31 -29.33
N ILE A 263 -12.34 24.36 -28.95
CA ILE A 263 -12.64 25.74 -29.35
C ILE A 263 -12.65 25.89 -30.87
N TRP A 264 -11.63 25.34 -31.54
CA TRP A 264 -11.56 25.36 -33.00
C TRP A 264 -12.71 24.61 -33.67
N ARG A 265 -13.06 23.43 -33.14
CA ARG A 265 -14.20 22.64 -33.64
C ARG A 265 -15.54 23.36 -33.48
N SER A 266 -15.67 24.16 -32.42
CA SER A 266 -16.85 25.00 -32.18
C SER A 266 -16.85 26.30 -33.00
N ARG A 267 -15.81 26.57 -33.80
CA ARG A 267 -15.64 27.78 -34.62
C ARG A 267 -15.62 29.08 -33.80
N SER A 268 -15.08 29.03 -32.59
CA SER A 268 -15.04 30.16 -31.65
C SER A 268 -13.63 30.67 -31.34
N PRO A 269 -12.78 31.01 -32.33
CA PRO A 269 -11.40 31.39 -32.06
C PRO A 269 -11.24 32.74 -31.34
N GLU A 270 -12.29 33.54 -31.21
CA GLU A 270 -12.31 34.72 -30.35
C GLU A 270 -12.01 34.40 -28.88
N LEU A 271 -12.34 33.18 -28.43
CA LEU A 271 -12.10 32.73 -27.06
C LEU A 271 -10.61 32.64 -26.71
N PHE A 272 -9.71 32.46 -27.69
CA PHE A 272 -8.26 32.48 -27.44
C PHE A 272 -7.78 33.84 -26.92
N ARG A 273 -8.38 34.93 -27.43
CA ARG A 273 -8.05 36.28 -26.96
C ARG A 273 -8.60 36.54 -25.56
N GLU A 274 -9.82 36.08 -25.29
CA GLU A 274 -10.43 36.19 -23.96
C GLU A 274 -9.63 35.39 -22.91
N ALA A 275 -9.20 34.18 -23.25
CA ALA A 275 -8.35 33.37 -22.38
C ALA A 275 -6.97 34.02 -22.13
N ALA A 276 -6.41 34.73 -23.11
CA ALA A 276 -5.14 35.45 -22.97
C ALA A 276 -5.22 36.71 -22.08
N GLU A 277 -6.43 37.23 -21.81
CA GLU A 277 -6.65 38.32 -20.86
C GLU A 277 -6.67 37.83 -19.40
N LEU A 278 -6.83 36.52 -19.17
CA LEU A 278 -6.80 35.91 -17.85
C LEU A 278 -5.36 35.65 -17.39
N PRO A 279 -5.08 35.72 -16.07
CA PRO A 279 -3.74 35.49 -15.55
C PRO A 279 -3.33 34.01 -15.68
N GLY A 280 -2.14 33.76 -16.21
CA GLY A 280 -1.58 32.41 -16.31
C GLY A 280 -0.22 32.39 -16.99
N GLU A 281 0.52 31.31 -16.75
CA GLU A 281 1.75 31.03 -17.49
C GLU A 281 1.43 30.74 -18.98
N PRO A 282 2.40 30.91 -19.88
CA PRO A 282 2.27 30.47 -21.26
C PRO A 282 1.79 29.00 -21.32
N PHE A 283 0.80 28.73 -22.18
CA PHE A 283 0.22 27.39 -22.35
C PHE A 283 -0.51 26.81 -21.12
N ALA A 284 -0.87 27.64 -20.12
CA ALA A 284 -1.74 27.21 -19.05
C ALA A 284 -3.09 26.71 -19.62
N ALA A 285 -3.46 25.46 -19.32
CA ALA A 285 -4.71 24.87 -19.78
C ALA A 285 -5.94 25.50 -19.08
N GLY A 286 -5.79 25.91 -17.83
CA GLY A 286 -6.86 26.45 -16.98
C GLY A 286 -7.61 27.64 -17.57
N PRO A 287 -6.95 28.78 -17.90
CA PRO A 287 -7.60 29.93 -18.50
C PRO A 287 -8.40 29.57 -19.76
N LEU A 288 -7.81 28.74 -20.62
CA LEU A 288 -8.44 28.32 -21.87
C LEU A 288 -9.68 27.44 -21.61
N ALA A 289 -9.58 26.52 -20.66
CA ALA A 289 -10.66 25.61 -20.29
C ALA A 289 -11.81 26.34 -19.61
N VAL A 290 -11.54 27.29 -18.70
CA VAL A 290 -12.56 28.15 -18.09
C VAL A 290 -13.31 28.97 -19.15
N THR A 291 -12.59 29.61 -20.08
CA THR A 291 -13.23 30.38 -21.15
C THR A 291 -14.07 29.49 -22.07
N ALA A 292 -13.60 28.29 -22.41
CA ALA A 292 -14.36 27.35 -23.22
C ALA A 292 -15.63 26.85 -22.51
N LEU A 293 -15.53 26.46 -21.23
CA LEU A 293 -16.68 26.03 -20.43
C LEU A 293 -17.69 27.16 -20.25
N GLY A 294 -17.24 28.39 -19.98
CA GLY A 294 -18.12 29.56 -19.86
C GLY A 294 -18.84 29.94 -21.16
N ALA A 295 -18.30 29.53 -22.31
CA ALA A 295 -18.93 29.66 -23.62
C ALA A 295 -19.85 28.46 -23.98
N GLY A 296 -20.01 27.48 -23.08
CA GLY A 296 -20.85 26.29 -23.30
C GLY A 296 -20.20 25.21 -24.16
N ILE A 297 -18.87 25.20 -24.30
CA ILE A 297 -18.15 24.16 -25.03
C ILE A 297 -17.86 22.99 -24.09
N ALA A 298 -18.43 21.82 -24.40
CA ALA A 298 -18.18 20.60 -23.63
C ALA A 298 -16.72 20.12 -23.73
N LEU A 299 -16.09 19.91 -22.58
CA LEU A 299 -14.71 19.44 -22.43
C LEU A 299 -14.66 18.08 -21.72
N GLY A 300 -13.54 17.35 -21.82
CA GLY A 300 -13.33 16.09 -21.13
C GLY A 300 -12.85 16.30 -19.69
N SER A 301 -12.73 15.20 -18.94
CA SER A 301 -12.37 15.25 -17.51
C SER A 301 -11.04 15.94 -17.21
N ALA A 302 -10.00 15.73 -18.03
CA ALA A 302 -8.70 16.38 -17.84
C ALA A 302 -8.77 17.91 -18.01
N GLU A 303 -9.53 18.40 -18.98
CA GLU A 303 -9.74 19.83 -19.18
C GLU A 303 -10.63 20.46 -18.11
N ARG A 304 -11.68 19.75 -17.66
CA ARG A 304 -12.54 20.20 -16.54
C ARG A 304 -11.74 20.29 -15.24
N ALA A 305 -10.88 19.32 -14.95
CA ALA A 305 -9.95 19.36 -13.82
C ALA A 305 -9.02 20.57 -13.90
N ALA A 306 -8.41 20.83 -15.07
CA ALA A 306 -7.54 21.98 -15.27
C ALA A 306 -8.26 23.33 -15.08
N ALA A 307 -9.53 23.44 -15.49
CA ALA A 307 -10.34 24.62 -15.26
C ALA A 307 -10.61 24.84 -13.76
N ALA A 308 -11.02 23.78 -13.05
CA ALA A 308 -11.32 23.83 -11.63
C ALA A 308 -10.08 24.18 -10.79
N ASP A 309 -8.93 23.54 -11.06
CA ASP A 309 -7.67 23.80 -10.35
C ASP A 309 -7.18 25.24 -10.53
N TRP A 310 -7.19 25.74 -11.77
CA TRP A 310 -6.77 27.11 -12.02
C TRP A 310 -7.66 28.13 -11.32
N ALA A 311 -8.98 27.90 -11.31
CA ALA A 311 -9.94 28.77 -10.62
C ALA A 311 -9.79 28.68 -9.09
N ALA A 312 -9.49 27.50 -8.55
CA ALA A 312 -9.22 27.30 -7.13
C ALA A 312 -8.00 28.08 -6.64
N GLU A 313 -6.91 28.09 -7.43
CA GLU A 313 -5.70 28.87 -7.14
C GLU A 313 -5.92 30.39 -7.27
N ARG A 314 -6.88 30.81 -8.10
CA ARG A 314 -7.11 32.22 -8.45
C ARG A 314 -8.60 32.60 -8.28
N PRO A 315 -9.12 32.54 -7.06
CA PRO A 315 -10.55 32.74 -6.76
C PRO A 315 -11.08 34.13 -7.14
N TYR A 316 -10.18 35.12 -7.30
CA TYR A 316 -10.53 36.49 -7.69
C TYR A 316 -10.29 36.80 -9.18
N ALA A 317 -9.84 35.83 -9.97
CA ALA A 317 -9.60 36.04 -11.41
C ALA A 317 -10.90 36.03 -12.24
N LEU A 318 -11.99 35.50 -11.67
CA LEU A 318 -13.30 35.43 -12.30
C LEU A 318 -14.29 36.34 -11.56
N ASP A 319 -15.16 37.00 -12.32
CA ASP A 319 -16.32 37.68 -11.75
C ASP A 319 -17.42 36.68 -11.39
N GLU A 320 -18.43 37.13 -10.62
CA GLU A 320 -19.53 36.27 -10.15
C GLU A 320 -20.23 35.52 -11.29
N LYS A 321 -20.42 36.19 -12.44
CA LYS A 321 -21.06 35.59 -13.62
C LYS A 321 -20.21 34.45 -14.18
N ARG A 322 -18.90 34.67 -14.37
CA ARG A 322 -17.99 33.64 -14.90
C ARG A 322 -17.81 32.48 -13.94
N THR A 323 -17.80 32.75 -12.62
CA THR A 323 -17.75 31.69 -11.60
C THR A 323 -19.01 30.81 -11.66
N LEU A 324 -20.20 31.41 -11.77
CA LEU A 324 -21.44 30.64 -11.94
C LEU A 324 -21.42 29.80 -13.22
N GLN A 325 -21.02 30.39 -14.35
CA GLN A 325 -20.92 29.66 -15.62
C GLN A 325 -19.94 28.48 -15.56
N LEU A 326 -18.81 28.65 -14.87
CA LEU A 326 -17.84 27.57 -14.66
C LEU A 326 -18.46 26.45 -13.82
N THR A 327 -19.09 26.78 -12.69
CA THR A 327 -19.70 25.76 -11.82
C THR A 327 -20.85 25.02 -12.51
N ASP A 328 -21.70 25.73 -13.25
CA ASP A 328 -22.78 25.10 -14.05
C ASP A 328 -22.20 24.12 -15.07
N ALA A 329 -21.09 24.49 -15.73
CA ALA A 329 -20.43 23.64 -16.71
C ALA A 329 -19.72 22.42 -16.08
N LEU A 330 -19.14 22.57 -14.89
CA LEU A 330 -18.49 21.48 -14.15
C LEU A 330 -19.50 20.49 -13.56
N THR A 331 -20.70 20.94 -13.23
CA THR A 331 -21.77 20.13 -12.63
C THR A 331 -22.72 19.53 -13.66
N ALA A 332 -22.55 19.84 -14.95
CA ALA A 332 -23.27 19.18 -16.04
C ALA A 332 -23.05 17.65 -16.02
N PRO A 333 -24.06 16.84 -16.40
CA PRO A 333 -23.92 15.38 -16.46
C PRO A 333 -22.76 14.96 -17.37
N ALA A 334 -21.90 14.07 -16.88
CA ALA A 334 -20.75 13.56 -17.61
C ALA A 334 -20.42 12.13 -17.17
N ASP A 335 -20.29 11.21 -18.14
CA ASP A 335 -20.01 9.78 -17.89
C ASP A 335 -18.50 9.48 -17.76
N ASP A 336 -17.63 10.47 -18.01
CA ASP A 336 -16.17 10.33 -18.04
C ASP A 336 -15.46 10.92 -16.81
N ARG A 337 -16.19 11.14 -15.71
CA ARG A 337 -15.66 11.73 -14.48
C ARG A 337 -14.57 10.85 -13.88
N THR A 338 -13.56 11.51 -13.32
CA THR A 338 -12.38 10.85 -12.73
C THR A 338 -12.13 11.39 -11.32
N ALA A 339 -11.40 10.62 -10.51
CA ALA A 339 -10.94 11.05 -9.18
C ALA A 339 -10.17 12.39 -9.23
N ALA A 340 -9.32 12.59 -10.25
CA ALA A 340 -8.57 13.82 -10.43
C ALA A 340 -9.47 15.04 -10.67
N GLU A 341 -10.56 14.88 -11.44
CA GLU A 341 -11.56 15.91 -11.64
C GLU A 341 -12.32 16.23 -10.34
N CYS A 342 -12.72 15.21 -9.58
CA CYS A 342 -13.41 15.39 -8.30
C CYS A 342 -12.53 16.10 -7.27
N ALA A 343 -11.25 15.72 -7.19
CA ALA A 343 -10.29 16.39 -6.32
C ALA A 343 -10.08 17.87 -6.69
N ALA A 344 -10.04 18.20 -7.99
CA ALA A 344 -9.96 19.59 -8.47
C ALA A 344 -11.25 20.37 -8.17
N ALA A 345 -12.41 19.75 -8.36
CA ALA A 345 -13.71 20.32 -7.99
C ALA A 345 -13.83 20.58 -6.48
N LEU A 346 -13.31 19.68 -5.62
CA LEU A 346 -13.27 19.90 -4.17
C LEU A 346 -12.37 21.09 -3.81
N ARG A 347 -11.18 21.21 -4.41
CA ARG A 347 -10.30 22.38 -4.21
C ARG A 347 -10.99 23.68 -4.63
N LEU A 348 -11.70 23.68 -5.75
CA LEU A 348 -12.49 24.83 -6.19
C LEU A 348 -13.59 25.15 -5.17
N LEU A 349 -14.36 24.15 -4.72
CA LEU A 349 -15.41 24.34 -3.72
C LEU A 349 -14.85 24.99 -2.44
N THR A 350 -13.75 24.46 -1.91
CA THR A 350 -13.07 25.03 -0.74
C THR A 350 -12.61 26.46 -0.98
N ALA A 351 -12.12 26.79 -2.18
CA ALA A 351 -11.72 28.14 -2.53
C ALA A 351 -12.90 29.11 -2.67
N LEU A 352 -14.10 28.62 -2.98
CA LEU A 352 -15.33 29.42 -3.09
C LEU A 352 -16.10 29.50 -1.76
N ASP A 353 -15.84 28.61 -0.81
CA ASP A 353 -16.51 28.58 0.49
C ASP A 353 -16.34 29.91 1.25
N GLY A 354 -17.46 30.44 1.76
CA GLY A 354 -17.54 31.77 2.37
C GLY A 354 -17.31 32.97 1.43
N ARG A 355 -17.09 32.75 0.13
CA ARG A 355 -16.85 33.81 -0.88
C ARG A 355 -17.96 33.93 -1.92
N CYS A 356 -18.63 32.83 -2.23
CA CYS A 356 -19.76 32.78 -3.16
C CYS A 356 -21.03 32.32 -2.43
N PRO A 357 -22.23 32.74 -2.91
CA PRO A 357 -23.49 32.28 -2.35
C PRO A 357 -23.70 30.78 -2.60
N ALA A 358 -24.57 30.13 -1.82
CA ALA A 358 -24.81 28.69 -1.96
C ALA A 358 -25.42 28.31 -3.32
N ALA A 359 -26.04 29.26 -4.02
CA ALA A 359 -26.49 29.06 -5.39
C ALA A 359 -25.36 28.68 -6.36
N VAL A 360 -24.11 29.05 -6.05
CA VAL A 360 -22.91 28.70 -6.83
C VAL A 360 -22.22 27.46 -6.24
N THR A 361 -22.08 27.35 -4.92
CA THR A 361 -21.30 26.27 -4.30
C THR A 361 -22.08 24.97 -4.14
N ALA A 362 -23.38 25.02 -3.90
CA ALA A 362 -24.19 23.83 -3.62
C ALA A 362 -24.28 22.83 -4.78
N PRO A 363 -24.37 23.23 -6.06
CA PRO A 363 -24.32 22.27 -7.18
C PRO A 363 -22.99 21.49 -7.22
N LEU A 364 -21.87 22.16 -6.94
CA LEU A 364 -20.55 21.53 -6.91
C LEU A 364 -20.40 20.58 -5.72
N ALA A 365 -20.90 20.99 -4.55
CA ALA A 365 -20.96 20.14 -3.37
C ALA A 365 -21.85 18.91 -3.59
N ALA A 366 -23.01 19.08 -4.22
CA ALA A 366 -23.93 18.00 -4.54
C ALA A 366 -23.30 16.97 -5.49
N LEU A 367 -22.61 17.45 -6.53
CA LEU A 367 -21.82 16.58 -7.41
C LEU A 367 -20.80 15.74 -6.61
N LEU A 368 -20.01 16.37 -5.74
CA LEU A 368 -18.99 15.66 -4.95
C LEU A 368 -19.60 14.62 -4.00
N VAL A 369 -20.77 14.91 -3.40
CA VAL A 369 -21.50 13.93 -2.59
C VAL A 369 -21.96 12.75 -3.45
N THR A 370 -22.56 13.01 -4.62
CA THR A 370 -23.00 11.95 -5.53
C THR A 370 -21.85 11.06 -5.97
N GLU A 371 -20.71 11.64 -6.35
CA GLU A 371 -19.52 10.87 -6.73
C GLU A 371 -18.90 10.12 -5.55
N ALA A 372 -18.95 10.68 -4.33
CA ALA A 372 -18.48 9.97 -3.14
C ALA A 372 -19.39 8.78 -2.76
N VAL A 373 -20.70 8.87 -3.03
CA VAL A 373 -21.64 7.75 -2.80
C VAL A 373 -21.52 6.69 -3.89
N ARG A 374 -21.53 7.07 -5.17
CA ARG A 374 -21.60 6.13 -6.29
C ARG A 374 -20.23 5.67 -6.79
N GLY A 375 -19.19 6.44 -6.53
CA GLY A 375 -17.82 6.14 -6.94
C GLY A 375 -17.08 5.23 -5.97
N ASP A 376 -16.01 4.61 -6.48
CA ASP A 376 -15.13 3.72 -5.70
C ASP A 376 -13.99 4.48 -4.99
N ASP A 377 -13.90 5.80 -5.17
CA ASP A 377 -12.83 6.62 -4.59
C ASP A 377 -13.10 6.92 -3.10
N VAL A 378 -12.47 6.12 -2.24
CA VAL A 378 -12.56 6.26 -0.77
C VAL A 378 -11.80 7.46 -0.21
N ASP A 379 -10.91 8.07 -1.01
CA ASP A 379 -10.12 9.24 -0.61
C ASP A 379 -10.85 10.55 -0.92
N LEU A 380 -11.98 10.50 -1.63
CA LEU A 380 -12.81 11.66 -1.88
C LEU A 380 -13.48 12.13 -0.58
N GLU A 381 -12.99 13.23 -0.03
CA GLU A 381 -13.56 13.82 1.19
C GLU A 381 -14.92 14.46 0.92
N PRO A 382 -15.92 14.23 1.79
CA PRO A 382 -17.21 14.88 1.67
C PRO A 382 -17.05 16.39 1.88
N PRO A 383 -17.82 17.23 1.16
CA PRO A 383 -17.77 18.67 1.32
C PRO A 383 -18.25 19.10 2.72
N ALA A 384 -17.75 20.25 3.17
CA ALA A 384 -18.18 20.85 4.43
C ALA A 384 -19.67 21.26 4.39
N ARG A 385 -20.34 21.21 5.54
CA ARG A 385 -21.75 21.60 5.67
C ARG A 385 -22.01 23.06 5.28
N SER A 386 -21.00 23.93 5.44
CA SER A 386 -21.02 25.34 5.02
C SER A 386 -21.40 25.53 3.56
N ALA A 387 -21.03 24.60 2.67
CA ALA A 387 -21.37 24.68 1.25
C ALA A 387 -22.88 24.62 0.97
N PHE A 388 -23.68 24.17 1.93
CA PHE A 388 -25.14 24.05 1.85
C PHE A 388 -25.87 25.08 2.74
N GLU A 389 -25.15 25.99 3.40
CA GLU A 389 -25.73 27.03 4.25
C GLU A 389 -26.37 28.12 3.38
N GLU A 390 -27.67 28.01 3.10
CA GLU A 390 -28.59 29.01 2.53
C GLU A 390 -29.79 28.27 1.90
N PRO A 391 -30.91 28.96 1.56
CA PRO A 391 -32.09 28.31 0.97
C PRO A 391 -31.84 27.58 -0.36
N ALA A 392 -30.78 27.92 -1.10
CA ALA A 392 -30.37 27.18 -2.30
C ALA A 392 -29.63 25.89 -1.95
N GLY A 393 -28.74 25.95 -0.96
CA GLY A 393 -28.03 24.79 -0.43
C GLY A 393 -28.95 23.79 0.26
N GLU A 394 -29.91 24.25 1.05
CA GLU A 394 -30.92 23.40 1.70
C GLU A 394 -31.74 22.60 0.68
N ARG A 395 -32.11 23.23 -0.45
CA ARG A 395 -32.81 22.54 -1.55
C ARG A 395 -31.95 21.48 -2.22
N ALA A 396 -30.66 21.76 -2.43
CA ALA A 396 -29.73 20.78 -2.98
C ALA A 396 -29.53 19.60 -2.01
N LEU A 397 -29.43 19.87 -0.71
CA LEU A 397 -29.31 18.84 0.33
C LEU A 397 -30.56 17.95 0.37
N ALA A 398 -31.75 18.53 0.32
CA ALA A 398 -33.01 17.77 0.28
C ALA A 398 -33.09 16.86 -0.96
N ALA A 399 -32.67 17.35 -2.13
CA ALA A 399 -32.63 16.54 -3.35
C ALA A 399 -31.63 15.38 -3.23
N LEU A 400 -30.46 15.59 -2.62
CA LEU A 400 -29.48 14.52 -2.36
C LEU A 400 -30.03 13.45 -1.40
N VAL A 401 -30.77 13.86 -0.36
CA VAL A 401 -31.41 12.91 0.57
C VAL A 401 -32.44 12.05 -0.17
N GLU A 402 -33.28 12.66 -1.01
CA GLU A 402 -34.27 11.93 -1.82
C GLU A 402 -33.62 10.98 -2.83
N GLU A 403 -32.49 11.37 -3.44
CA GLU A 403 -31.82 10.57 -4.46
C GLU A 403 -30.92 9.46 -3.89
N LEU A 404 -30.16 9.76 -2.84
CA LEU A 404 -29.06 8.90 -2.35
C LEU A 404 -29.35 8.26 -0.98
N GLY A 405 -30.38 8.71 -0.25
CA GLY A 405 -30.65 8.24 1.11
C GLY A 405 -30.81 6.73 1.22
N ASP A 406 -31.66 6.15 0.37
CA ASP A 406 -31.89 4.70 0.35
C ASP A 406 -30.65 3.92 -0.11
N GLU A 407 -29.91 4.45 -1.09
CA GLU A 407 -28.66 3.85 -1.60
C GLU A 407 -27.59 3.80 -0.50
N LEU A 408 -27.40 4.89 0.24
CA LEU A 408 -26.50 5.01 1.38
C LEU A 408 -26.85 4.03 2.51
N LEU A 409 -28.13 3.95 2.88
CA LEU A 409 -28.60 3.05 3.93
C LEU A 409 -28.48 1.59 3.51
N ALA A 410 -28.83 1.26 2.26
CA ALA A 410 -28.66 -0.08 1.70
C ALA A 410 -27.20 -0.50 1.66
N GLU A 411 -26.30 0.41 1.26
CA GLU A 411 -24.88 0.17 1.32
C GLU A 411 -24.45 -0.06 2.78
N LEU A 412 -24.68 0.87 3.71
CA LEU A 412 -24.30 0.67 5.11
C LEU A 412 -24.85 -0.61 5.72
N ALA A 413 -26.09 -1.01 5.38
CA ALA A 413 -26.72 -2.22 5.85
C ALA A 413 -26.13 -3.50 5.26
N ALA A 414 -25.53 -3.46 4.06
CA ALA A 414 -25.01 -4.65 3.42
C ALA A 414 -23.97 -5.33 4.33
N GLY A 415 -24.22 -6.59 4.66
CA GLY A 415 -23.44 -7.39 5.62
C GLY A 415 -22.06 -7.84 5.12
N VAL A 416 -21.57 -7.26 4.02
CA VAL A 416 -20.25 -7.56 3.45
C VAL A 416 -19.20 -6.72 4.18
N PRO A 417 -18.05 -7.31 4.58
CA PRO A 417 -16.93 -6.56 5.14
C PRO A 417 -16.48 -5.46 4.15
N ARG A 418 -16.41 -4.21 4.63
CA ARG A 418 -15.91 -3.06 3.87
C ARG A 418 -14.55 -2.64 4.40
N SER A 419 -13.81 -1.89 3.59
CA SER A 419 -12.65 -1.18 4.09
C SER A 419 -13.09 -0.15 5.14
N VAL A 420 -12.23 0.07 6.14
CA VAL A 420 -12.44 1.11 7.17
C VAL A 420 -12.70 2.47 6.54
N ALA A 421 -11.91 2.83 5.52
CA ALA A 421 -12.03 4.09 4.78
C ALA A 421 -13.44 4.28 4.17
N ARG A 422 -13.99 3.26 3.50
CA ARG A 422 -15.32 3.34 2.91
C ARG A 422 -16.41 3.50 3.95
N THR A 423 -16.36 2.73 5.05
CA THR A 423 -17.34 2.87 6.14
C THR A 423 -17.28 4.27 6.77
N VAL A 424 -16.09 4.82 6.97
CA VAL A 424 -15.90 6.18 7.50
C VAL A 424 -16.49 7.23 6.54
N GLN A 425 -16.20 7.14 5.24
CA GLN A 425 -16.72 8.04 4.22
C GLN A 425 -18.26 8.07 4.23
N LEU A 426 -18.90 6.90 4.22
CA LEU A 426 -20.38 6.79 4.24
C LEU A 426 -20.99 7.38 5.51
N LEU A 427 -20.40 7.12 6.69
CA LEU A 427 -20.90 7.69 7.95
C LEU A 427 -20.78 9.22 7.99
N ARG A 428 -19.73 9.80 7.40
CA ARG A 428 -19.60 11.26 7.26
C ARG A 428 -20.64 11.83 6.29
N ILE A 429 -20.92 11.14 5.18
CA ILE A 429 -21.98 11.56 4.24
C ILE A 429 -23.37 11.47 4.87
N VAL A 430 -23.68 10.39 5.60
CA VAL A 430 -24.95 10.24 6.33
C VAL A 430 -25.16 11.41 7.30
N ARG A 431 -24.11 11.81 8.03
CA ARG A 431 -24.15 12.98 8.93
C ARG A 431 -24.33 14.30 8.18
N LEU A 432 -23.63 14.47 7.06
CA LEU A 432 -23.76 15.66 6.21
C LEU A 432 -25.21 15.82 5.73
N LEU A 433 -25.80 14.74 5.19
CA LEU A 433 -27.17 14.70 4.68
C LEU A 433 -28.24 14.69 5.77
N GLY A 434 -27.89 14.36 7.02
CA GLY A 434 -28.85 14.24 8.12
C GLY A 434 -29.77 13.02 7.98
N VAL A 435 -29.30 11.97 7.30
CA VAL A 435 -30.02 10.70 7.17
C VAL A 435 -29.96 9.95 8.51
N ASP A 436 -31.10 9.47 8.99
CA ASP A 436 -31.15 8.68 10.23
C ASP A 436 -30.61 7.27 9.97
N CYS A 437 -29.53 6.90 10.67
CA CYS A 437 -28.94 5.57 10.63
C CYS A 437 -28.88 4.90 12.02
N SER A 438 -29.64 5.42 13.00
CA SER A 438 -29.59 4.99 14.40
C SER A 438 -29.82 3.48 14.57
N GLU A 439 -30.75 2.89 13.82
CA GLU A 439 -31.02 1.44 13.85
C GLU A 439 -29.89 0.59 13.23
N LEU A 440 -29.16 1.13 12.26
CA LEU A 440 -28.06 0.44 11.58
C LEU A 440 -26.72 0.58 12.31
N LEU A 441 -26.58 1.66 13.09
CA LEU A 441 -25.32 2.05 13.74
C LEU A 441 -24.69 0.90 14.55
N PRO A 442 -25.40 0.14 15.40
CA PRO A 442 -24.78 -0.96 16.16
C PRO A 442 -24.14 -2.03 15.25
N ALA A 443 -24.81 -2.39 14.15
CA ALA A 443 -24.30 -3.40 13.23
C ALA A 443 -23.11 -2.88 12.41
N VAL A 444 -23.17 -1.63 11.96
CA VAL A 444 -22.08 -0.96 11.23
C VAL A 444 -20.85 -0.83 12.11
N VAL A 445 -21.02 -0.36 13.34
CA VAL A 445 -19.95 -0.22 14.34
C VAL A 445 -19.36 -1.57 14.71
N GLY A 446 -20.19 -2.60 14.88
CA GLY A 446 -19.72 -3.98 15.09
C GLY A 446 -18.79 -4.48 13.98
N ARG A 447 -19.08 -4.13 12.72
CA ARG A 447 -18.19 -4.48 11.60
C ARG A 447 -16.93 -3.62 11.59
N LEU A 448 -17.06 -2.31 11.82
CA LEU A 448 -15.94 -1.38 11.88
C LEU A 448 -14.94 -1.76 12.98
N ALA A 449 -15.42 -2.09 14.19
CA ALA A 449 -14.60 -2.52 15.31
C ALA A 449 -13.79 -3.78 14.98
N ARG A 450 -14.42 -4.80 14.36
CA ARG A 450 -13.72 -6.02 13.91
C ARG A 450 -12.68 -5.71 12.82
N ALA A 451 -13.05 -4.91 11.83
CA ALA A 451 -12.11 -4.51 10.77
C ALA A 451 -10.89 -3.77 11.33
N LEU A 452 -11.06 -2.93 12.35
CA LEU A 452 -9.95 -2.24 13.04
C LEU A 452 -9.06 -3.19 13.85
N LEU A 453 -9.61 -4.25 14.44
CA LEU A 453 -8.82 -5.27 15.13
C LEU A 453 -8.05 -6.16 14.14
N ASP A 454 -8.66 -6.49 13.00
CA ASP A 454 -8.05 -7.28 11.93
C ASP A 454 -6.92 -6.51 11.20
N ASP A 455 -7.14 -5.21 10.93
CA ASP A 455 -6.17 -4.30 10.31
C ASP A 455 -6.03 -2.98 11.11
N PRO A 456 -5.15 -2.96 12.13
CA PRO A 456 -4.89 -1.76 12.93
C PRO A 456 -4.33 -0.57 12.14
N GLU A 457 -3.65 -0.81 11.01
CA GLU A 457 -3.02 0.27 10.23
C GLU A 457 -4.08 1.11 9.50
N ALA A 458 -5.18 0.49 9.07
CA ALA A 458 -6.34 1.21 8.51
C ALA A 458 -6.99 2.18 9.52
N GLY A 459 -6.84 1.91 10.82
CA GLY A 459 -7.32 2.78 11.90
C GLY A 459 -6.50 4.06 12.10
N GLY A 460 -5.30 4.16 11.55
CA GLY A 460 -4.46 5.36 11.63
C GLY A 460 -4.89 6.50 10.70
N SER A 461 -5.95 6.30 9.91
CA SER A 461 -6.41 7.29 8.94
C SER A 461 -6.95 8.56 9.62
N ARG A 462 -6.59 9.72 9.05
CA ARG A 462 -7.05 11.03 9.54
C ARG A 462 -8.58 11.13 9.53
N ALA A 463 -9.22 10.59 8.48
CA ALA A 463 -10.66 10.57 8.32
C ALA A 463 -11.40 9.84 9.47
N LEU A 464 -10.84 8.75 10.01
CA LEU A 464 -11.45 8.07 11.16
C LEU A 464 -11.42 8.96 12.41
N LEU A 465 -10.28 9.61 12.68
CA LEU A 465 -10.15 10.50 13.84
C LEU A 465 -11.08 11.70 13.73
N ASP A 466 -11.18 12.30 12.54
CA ASP A 466 -12.11 13.41 12.29
C ASP A 466 -13.56 12.95 12.45
N LEU A 467 -13.94 11.76 11.95
CA LEU A 467 -15.27 11.18 12.20
C LEU A 467 -15.58 11.04 13.71
N LEU A 468 -14.63 10.53 14.50
CA LEU A 468 -14.81 10.33 15.94
C LEU A 468 -14.86 11.64 16.73
N ASP A 469 -14.27 12.71 16.21
CA ASP A 469 -14.38 14.06 16.78
C ASP A 469 -15.72 14.71 16.41
N GLU A 470 -16.13 14.59 15.14
CA GLU A 470 -17.35 15.15 14.57
C GLU A 470 -18.64 14.45 15.09
N GLN A 471 -18.58 13.14 15.36
CA GLN A 471 -19.76 12.30 15.64
C GLN A 471 -19.66 11.57 16.98
N PHE A 472 -20.20 12.19 18.03
CA PHE A 472 -20.22 11.67 19.40
C PHE A 472 -20.85 10.27 19.52
N ASP A 473 -21.95 10.01 18.81
CA ASP A 473 -22.69 8.75 18.89
C ASP A 473 -21.90 7.59 18.27
N VAL A 474 -21.26 7.82 17.11
CA VAL A 474 -20.36 6.85 16.46
C VAL A 474 -19.18 6.54 17.36
N ARG A 475 -18.56 7.57 17.96
CA ARG A 475 -17.46 7.38 18.91
C ARG A 475 -17.88 6.54 20.11
N THR A 476 -18.98 6.89 20.75
CA THR A 476 -19.47 6.19 21.96
C THR A 476 -19.80 4.73 21.65
N ALA A 477 -20.45 4.48 20.50
CA ALA A 477 -20.77 3.13 20.04
C ALA A 477 -19.50 2.34 19.71
N LEU A 478 -18.54 2.94 18.99
CA LEU A 478 -17.29 2.26 18.61
C LEU A 478 -16.44 1.91 19.82
N LEU A 479 -16.29 2.83 20.77
CA LEU A 479 -15.57 2.57 22.01
C LEU A 479 -16.28 1.49 22.84
N GLY A 480 -17.60 1.54 22.94
CA GLY A 480 -18.37 0.50 23.65
C GLY A 480 -18.22 -0.88 23.01
N GLU A 481 -18.23 -0.96 21.69
CA GLU A 481 -18.08 -2.22 20.96
C GLU A 481 -16.65 -2.77 21.01
N LEU A 482 -15.63 -1.91 20.90
CA LEU A 482 -14.23 -2.32 21.09
C LEU A 482 -14.01 -2.84 22.53
N ASP A 483 -14.58 -2.18 23.54
CA ASP A 483 -14.51 -2.64 24.93
C ASP A 483 -15.21 -3.98 25.14
N ARG A 484 -16.33 -4.20 24.46
CA ARG A 484 -17.05 -5.49 24.46
C ARG A 484 -16.25 -6.62 23.81
N LEU A 485 -15.46 -6.34 22.78
CA LEU A 485 -14.64 -7.32 22.07
C LEU A 485 -13.28 -7.60 22.74
N ALA A 486 -12.76 -6.64 23.52
CA ALA A 486 -11.44 -6.71 24.12
C ALA A 486 -11.19 -7.94 25.02
N PRO A 487 -12.15 -8.49 25.80
CA PRO A 487 -11.92 -9.72 26.57
C PRO A 487 -11.60 -10.95 25.72
N ASP A 488 -12.12 -11.01 24.50
CA ASP A 488 -11.87 -12.10 23.55
C ASP A 488 -10.60 -11.84 22.71
N HIS A 489 -10.26 -10.56 22.49
CA HIS A 489 -9.15 -10.11 21.65
C HIS A 489 -8.23 -9.08 22.35
N PRO A 490 -7.65 -9.40 23.53
CA PRO A 490 -6.94 -8.41 24.34
C PRO A 490 -5.67 -7.89 23.66
N SER A 491 -4.85 -8.79 23.09
CA SER A 491 -3.60 -8.41 22.42
C SER A 491 -3.85 -7.64 21.12
N ASP A 492 -4.91 -7.97 20.37
CA ASP A 492 -5.28 -7.24 19.15
C ASP A 492 -5.72 -5.82 19.47
N THR A 493 -6.50 -5.68 20.55
CA THR A 493 -6.95 -4.39 21.07
C THR A 493 -5.77 -3.54 21.57
N GLU A 494 -4.83 -4.12 22.32
CA GLU A 494 -3.58 -3.45 22.71
C GLU A 494 -2.81 -2.93 21.49
N ARG A 495 -2.64 -3.76 20.45
CA ARG A 495 -1.96 -3.37 19.20
C ARG A 495 -2.67 -2.20 18.51
N LEU A 496 -4.00 -2.23 18.44
CA LEU A 496 -4.79 -1.13 17.89
C LEU A 496 -4.57 0.18 18.66
N LEU A 497 -4.63 0.15 20.00
CA LEU A 497 -4.49 1.35 20.83
C LEU A 497 -3.08 1.94 20.85
N VAL A 498 -2.05 1.13 20.58
CA VAL A 498 -0.68 1.63 20.36
C VAL A 498 -0.56 2.41 19.06
N ARG A 499 -1.34 2.06 18.04
CA ARG A 499 -1.32 2.70 16.71
C ARG A 499 -2.26 3.88 16.60
N VAL A 500 -3.45 3.77 17.19
CA VAL A 500 -4.56 4.70 17.02
C VAL A 500 -4.84 5.39 18.33
N ALA A 501 -4.65 6.70 18.37
CA ALA A 501 -4.94 7.53 19.54
C ALA A 501 -6.45 7.78 19.70
N LEU A 502 -7.18 6.76 20.15
CA LEU A 502 -8.63 6.86 20.38
C LEU A 502 -8.92 7.78 21.60
N PRO A 503 -9.78 8.80 21.47
CA PRO A 503 -10.07 9.72 22.55
C PRO A 503 -11.09 9.15 23.54
N PHE A 504 -10.62 8.64 24.69
CA PHE A 504 -11.47 8.21 25.79
C PHE A 504 -11.78 9.40 26.73
N THR A 505 -13.03 9.89 26.77
CA THR A 505 -13.41 11.08 27.57
C THR A 505 -13.65 10.79 29.06
N GLY A 506 -13.25 9.61 29.56
CA GLY A 506 -13.32 9.21 30.97
C GLY A 506 -14.73 8.97 31.55
N THR A 507 -15.78 9.49 30.92
CA THR A 507 -17.18 9.39 31.39
C THR A 507 -17.81 8.02 31.14
N GLN A 508 -17.40 7.31 30.09
CA GLN A 508 -17.87 5.96 29.78
C GLN A 508 -17.07 4.92 30.58
N ALA A 509 -17.76 3.92 31.12
CA ALA A 509 -17.14 2.74 31.73
C ALA A 509 -16.60 1.85 30.60
N LEU A 510 -15.28 1.93 30.38
CA LEU A 510 -14.54 1.18 29.36
C LEU A 510 -13.39 0.41 30.04
N PRO A 511 -13.70 -0.53 30.94
CA PRO A 511 -12.70 -1.22 31.75
C PRO A 511 -11.64 -1.90 30.89
N HIS A 512 -12.04 -2.63 29.84
CA HIS A 512 -11.14 -3.45 29.05
C HIS A 512 -10.25 -2.60 28.15
N LEU A 513 -10.77 -1.53 27.55
CA LEU A 513 -9.94 -0.60 26.77
C LEU A 513 -8.94 0.14 27.63
N ARG A 514 -9.30 0.54 28.86
CA ARG A 514 -8.35 1.15 29.80
C ARG A 514 -7.22 0.19 30.16
N MET A 515 -7.53 -1.10 30.35
CA MET A 515 -6.51 -2.13 30.57
C MET A 515 -5.59 -2.29 29.36
N CYS A 516 -6.15 -2.37 28.15
CA CYS A 516 -5.38 -2.49 26.91
C CYS A 516 -4.50 -1.27 26.65
N ALA A 517 -4.99 -0.06 26.96
CA ALA A 517 -4.22 1.18 26.85
C ALA A 517 -3.06 1.26 27.86
N GLU A 518 -3.25 0.74 29.08
CA GLU A 518 -2.23 0.73 30.13
C GLU A 518 -1.18 -0.39 29.94
N ALA A 519 -1.55 -1.50 29.27
CA ALA A 519 -0.71 -2.69 29.14
C ALA A 519 0.72 -2.44 28.62
N PRO A 520 0.95 -1.65 27.55
CA PRO A 520 2.31 -1.37 27.08
C PRO A 520 3.16 -0.65 28.15
N GLY A 521 2.57 0.31 28.86
CA GLY A 521 3.23 1.05 29.95
C GLY A 521 3.47 0.19 31.19
N ALA A 522 2.57 -0.73 31.49
CA ALA A 522 2.74 -1.72 32.56
C ALA A 522 3.87 -2.70 32.23
N LYS A 523 3.90 -3.27 31.02
CA LYS A 523 4.95 -4.19 30.54
C LYS A 523 6.33 -3.54 30.52
N ALA A 524 6.43 -2.27 30.16
CA ALA A 524 7.69 -1.53 30.16
C ALA A 524 8.25 -1.24 31.56
N ARG A 525 7.38 -1.14 32.58
CA ARG A 525 7.75 -0.80 33.97
C ARG A 525 7.83 -2.01 34.90
N GLY A 526 7.14 -3.10 34.55
CA GLY A 526 6.99 -4.27 35.41
C GLY A 526 8.30 -5.03 35.60
N THR A 527 8.58 -5.42 36.84
CA THR A 527 9.70 -6.30 37.19
C THR A 527 9.39 -7.78 36.95
N ASP A 528 8.11 -8.14 37.01
CA ASP A 528 7.58 -9.50 36.79
C ASP A 528 6.14 -9.44 36.23
N ARG A 529 5.62 -10.58 35.77
CA ARG A 529 4.31 -10.70 35.13
C ARG A 529 3.13 -10.43 36.07
N VAL A 530 3.24 -10.77 37.35
CA VAL A 530 2.18 -10.55 38.36
C VAL A 530 2.05 -9.05 38.67
N ALA A 531 3.17 -8.32 38.75
CA ALA A 531 3.17 -6.86 38.89
C ALA A 531 2.52 -6.16 37.67
N VAL A 532 2.75 -6.68 36.45
CA VAL A 532 2.07 -6.19 35.24
C VAL A 532 0.56 -6.45 35.34
N LEU A 533 0.14 -7.65 35.73
CA LEU A 533 -1.27 -8.00 35.95
C LEU A 533 -1.95 -7.02 36.91
N HIS A 534 -1.37 -6.77 38.09
CA HIS A 534 -1.95 -5.84 39.05
C HIS A 534 -2.08 -4.41 38.51
N THR A 535 -1.11 -3.98 37.71
CA THR A 535 -1.12 -2.65 37.09
C THR A 535 -2.26 -2.53 36.09
N VAL A 536 -2.44 -3.53 35.19
CA VAL A 536 -3.54 -3.51 34.22
C VAL A 536 -4.90 -3.65 34.90
N LEU A 537 -5.05 -4.54 35.89
CA LEU A 537 -6.30 -4.69 36.65
C LEU A 537 -6.70 -3.39 37.36
N ARG A 538 -5.74 -2.64 37.89
CA ARG A 538 -6.00 -1.32 38.50
C ARG A 538 -6.51 -0.32 37.47
N ALA A 539 -6.01 -0.38 36.24
CA ALA A 539 -6.42 0.50 35.13
C ALA A 539 -7.89 0.30 34.74
N ALA A 540 -8.44 -0.91 34.91
CA ALA A 540 -9.85 -1.19 34.66
C ALA A 540 -10.79 -0.29 35.51
N GLY A 541 -10.34 0.12 36.70
CA GLY A 541 -11.15 0.88 37.66
C GLY A 541 -12.30 0.06 38.27
N MET A 542 -12.35 -1.25 38.00
CA MET A 542 -13.34 -2.18 38.53
C MET A 542 -12.65 -3.39 39.14
N SER A 543 -13.27 -3.96 40.18
CA SER A 543 -12.77 -5.17 40.82
C SER A 543 -13.11 -6.41 39.97
N PRO A 544 -12.22 -7.41 39.87
CA PRO A 544 -12.51 -8.71 39.26
C PRO A 544 -13.71 -9.44 39.88
N PHE A 545 -14.14 -9.06 41.09
CA PHE A 545 -15.34 -9.61 41.72
C PHE A 545 -16.63 -8.97 41.19
N ALA A 546 -16.57 -7.71 40.76
CA ALA A 546 -17.71 -6.97 40.22
C ALA A 546 -17.85 -7.17 38.70
N GLU A 547 -16.72 -7.23 37.98
CA GLU A 547 -16.66 -7.51 36.55
C GLU A 547 -15.61 -8.61 36.29
N PRO A 548 -15.99 -9.90 36.31
CA PRO A 548 -15.04 -10.99 36.14
C PRO A 548 -14.30 -11.01 34.80
N LEU A 549 -14.86 -10.46 33.72
CA LEU A 549 -14.20 -10.47 32.41
C LEU A 549 -12.91 -9.63 32.37
N VAL A 550 -12.71 -8.70 33.33
CA VAL A 550 -11.42 -8.00 33.45
C VAL A 550 -10.29 -8.98 33.71
N LEU A 551 -10.56 -10.08 34.43
CA LEU A 551 -9.56 -11.12 34.67
C LEU A 551 -9.15 -11.82 33.36
N ARG A 552 -10.11 -12.10 32.47
CA ARG A 552 -9.82 -12.66 31.14
C ARG A 552 -8.95 -11.73 30.32
N THR A 553 -9.29 -10.44 30.33
CA THR A 553 -8.54 -9.39 29.63
C THR A 553 -7.11 -9.29 30.18
N ALA A 554 -6.95 -9.25 31.51
CA ALA A 554 -5.65 -9.17 32.15
C ALA A 554 -4.77 -10.38 31.83
N VAL A 555 -5.32 -11.59 31.92
CA VAL A 555 -4.58 -12.82 31.61
C VAL A 555 -4.13 -12.83 30.14
N GLY A 556 -5.02 -12.48 29.21
CA GLY A 556 -4.66 -12.39 27.79
C GLY A 556 -3.67 -11.28 27.45
N LEU A 557 -3.66 -10.16 28.19
CA LEU A 557 -2.66 -9.10 28.00
C LEU A 557 -1.27 -9.48 28.52
N VAL A 558 -1.20 -10.22 29.64
CA VAL A 558 0.07 -10.53 30.33
C VAL A 558 0.72 -11.79 29.79
N TRP A 559 -0.04 -12.87 29.60
CA TRP A 559 0.49 -14.15 29.12
C TRP A 559 0.16 -14.43 27.66
N GLY A 560 -0.86 -13.79 27.07
CA GLY A 560 -1.19 -14.00 25.65
C GLY A 560 -1.52 -15.47 25.36
N GLY A 561 -0.69 -16.10 24.52
CA GLY A 561 -0.74 -17.54 24.23
C GLY A 561 0.13 -18.41 25.13
N ASP A 562 0.96 -17.82 25.99
CA ASP A 562 1.79 -18.55 26.94
C ASP A 562 0.98 -18.98 28.18
N THR A 563 1.40 -20.04 28.85
CA THR A 563 0.81 -20.48 30.12
C THR A 563 1.50 -19.81 31.31
N PRO A 564 0.76 -19.38 32.35
CA PRO A 564 1.38 -18.97 33.61
C PRO A 564 2.17 -20.12 34.23
N THR A 565 3.16 -19.81 35.09
CA THR A 565 3.79 -20.86 35.91
C THR A 565 2.82 -21.34 36.99
N ALA A 566 3.07 -22.50 37.60
CA ALA A 566 2.21 -23.00 38.67
C ALA A 566 2.17 -22.03 39.87
N GLY A 567 3.31 -21.46 40.26
CA GLY A 567 3.38 -20.43 41.30
C GLY A 567 2.57 -19.17 40.96
N GLU A 568 2.70 -18.63 39.73
CA GLU A 568 1.89 -17.48 39.28
C GLU A 568 0.39 -17.81 39.26
N ALA A 569 0.01 -18.99 38.75
CA ALA A 569 -1.36 -19.45 38.69
C ALA A 569 -1.98 -19.65 40.09
N ARG A 570 -1.18 -20.12 41.06
CA ARG A 570 -1.59 -20.24 42.46
C ARG A 570 -1.79 -18.88 43.12
N THR A 571 -0.89 -17.91 42.89
CA THR A 571 -1.07 -16.53 43.34
C THR A 571 -2.35 -15.92 42.75
N LEU A 572 -2.57 -16.07 41.44
CA LEU A 572 -3.80 -15.60 40.76
C LEU A 572 -5.06 -16.17 41.39
N LEU A 573 -5.09 -17.50 41.62
CA LEU A 573 -6.24 -18.18 42.22
C LEU A 573 -6.45 -17.77 43.68
N GLY A 574 -5.38 -17.53 44.43
CA GLY A 574 -5.45 -17.13 45.84
C GLY A 574 -5.84 -15.67 46.06
N GLU A 575 -5.47 -14.77 45.15
CA GLU A 575 -5.82 -13.34 45.20
C GLU A 575 -7.21 -13.05 44.63
N THR A 576 -7.74 -13.96 43.82
CA THR A 576 -9.09 -13.89 43.27
C THR A 576 -9.94 -15.05 43.81
N THR A 577 -11.13 -15.27 43.24
CA THR A 577 -12.01 -16.37 43.64
C THR A 577 -12.19 -17.35 42.49
N SER A 578 -12.44 -18.62 42.81
CA SER A 578 -12.77 -19.64 41.80
C SER A 578 -13.97 -19.24 40.95
N ASP A 579 -14.95 -18.52 41.50
CA ASP A 579 -16.13 -18.02 40.76
C ASP A 579 -15.76 -16.95 39.72
N ALA A 580 -14.81 -16.07 40.04
CA ALA A 580 -14.31 -15.07 39.10
C ALA A 580 -13.59 -15.74 37.92
N HIS A 581 -12.71 -16.70 38.20
CA HIS A 581 -12.03 -17.50 37.17
C HIS A 581 -12.98 -18.33 36.30
N ARG A 582 -14.05 -18.85 36.90
CA ARG A 582 -15.09 -19.60 36.17
C ARG A 582 -15.84 -18.71 35.20
N THR A 583 -16.30 -17.55 35.67
CA THR A 583 -17.03 -16.57 34.85
C THR A 583 -16.13 -15.97 33.76
N ALA A 584 -14.86 -15.73 34.07
CA ALA A 584 -13.86 -15.23 33.13
C ALA A 584 -13.36 -16.29 32.14
N GLY A 585 -13.63 -17.58 32.36
CA GLY A 585 -13.10 -18.69 31.55
C GLY A 585 -11.60 -18.95 31.70
N THR A 586 -10.91 -18.25 32.61
CA THR A 586 -9.45 -18.34 32.80
C THR A 586 -8.99 -19.52 33.66
N TRP A 587 -9.93 -20.31 34.20
CA TRP A 587 -9.61 -21.53 34.97
C TRP A 587 -8.85 -22.58 34.14
N SER A 588 -9.09 -22.60 32.82
CA SER A 588 -8.38 -23.51 31.90
C SER A 588 -6.87 -23.20 31.86
N ASN A 589 -6.49 -21.92 31.82
CA ASN A 589 -5.10 -21.49 31.91
C ASN A 589 -4.44 -21.93 33.23
N LEU A 590 -5.18 -21.95 34.34
CA LEU A 590 -4.67 -22.43 35.63
C LEU A 590 -4.45 -23.95 35.62
N VAL A 591 -5.35 -24.70 34.99
CA VAL A 591 -5.21 -26.14 34.80
C VAL A 591 -3.99 -26.45 33.92
N ASP A 592 -3.83 -25.73 32.81
CA ASP A 592 -2.70 -25.91 31.91
C ASP A 592 -1.38 -25.59 32.64
N ALA A 593 -1.35 -24.55 33.48
CA ALA A 593 -0.19 -24.23 34.32
C ALA A 593 0.18 -25.37 35.28
N ALA A 594 -0.81 -25.99 35.93
CA ALA A 594 -0.55 -27.13 36.83
C ALA A 594 -0.04 -28.37 36.06
N LEU A 595 -0.63 -28.67 34.90
CA LEU A 595 -0.30 -29.87 34.12
C LEU A 595 0.99 -29.74 33.30
N ALA A 596 1.41 -28.52 32.96
CA ALA A 596 2.64 -28.23 32.24
C ALA A 596 3.87 -28.02 33.16
N ALA A 597 3.67 -28.02 34.47
CA ALA A 597 4.74 -27.74 35.43
C ALA A 597 5.76 -28.90 35.54
N PRO A 598 7.07 -28.60 35.59
CA PRO A 598 8.12 -29.61 35.71
C PRO A 598 8.09 -30.33 37.07
N PHE A 599 8.68 -31.53 37.16
CA PHE A 599 8.67 -32.41 38.34
C PHE A 599 9.09 -31.76 39.68
N ASP A 600 10.01 -30.78 39.61
CA ASP A 600 10.57 -30.09 40.78
C ASP A 600 9.76 -28.85 41.21
N ASP A 601 8.67 -28.52 40.51
CA ASP A 601 7.79 -27.40 40.86
C ASP A 601 6.80 -27.82 41.96
N GLU A 602 7.09 -27.43 43.20
CA GLU A 602 6.24 -27.75 44.36
C GLU A 602 4.86 -27.09 44.27
N ASP A 603 4.77 -25.89 43.66
CA ASP A 603 3.52 -25.15 43.53
C ASP A 603 2.52 -25.86 42.60
N ALA A 604 2.99 -26.70 41.68
CA ALA A 604 2.13 -27.48 40.78
C ALA A 604 1.19 -28.42 41.54
N THR A 605 1.72 -29.08 42.57
CA THR A 605 0.98 -30.07 43.36
C THR A 605 -0.05 -29.40 44.28
N GLU A 606 0.32 -28.26 44.86
CA GLU A 606 -0.56 -27.42 45.67
C GLU A 606 -1.66 -26.76 44.80
N LEU A 607 -1.31 -26.22 43.64
CA LEU A 607 -2.27 -25.68 42.68
C LEU A 607 -3.28 -26.74 42.22
N ALA A 608 -2.83 -27.97 41.95
CA ALA A 608 -3.72 -29.06 41.56
C ALA A 608 -4.77 -29.37 42.66
N HIS A 609 -4.36 -29.32 43.93
CA HIS A 609 -5.27 -29.46 45.06
C HIS A 609 -6.33 -28.34 45.10
N ASP A 610 -5.89 -27.09 44.97
CA ASP A 610 -6.77 -25.93 44.96
C ASP A 610 -7.76 -25.98 43.78
N LEU A 611 -7.31 -26.43 42.61
CA LEU A 611 -8.13 -26.58 41.40
C LEU A 611 -9.21 -27.67 41.56
N LEU A 612 -8.86 -28.83 42.12
CA LEU A 612 -9.81 -29.93 42.37
C LEU A 612 -10.92 -29.52 43.33
N ARG A 613 -10.60 -28.65 44.29
CA ARG A 613 -11.55 -28.09 45.26
C ARG A 613 -12.38 -26.95 44.66
N GLY A 614 -11.76 -26.06 43.89
CA GLY A 614 -12.39 -24.85 43.35
C GLY A 614 -13.25 -25.06 42.11
N PHE A 615 -12.95 -26.08 41.31
CA PHE A 615 -13.59 -26.33 40.00
C PHE A 615 -14.16 -27.75 39.85
N PRO A 616 -14.99 -28.24 40.79
CA PRO A 616 -15.41 -29.64 40.80
C PRO A 616 -16.33 -29.99 39.62
N GLN A 617 -17.01 -29.03 38.99
CA GLN A 617 -17.99 -29.25 37.92
C GLN A 617 -17.43 -29.00 36.53
N GLU A 618 -16.40 -28.16 36.42
CA GLU A 618 -15.80 -27.71 35.17
C GLU A 618 -14.76 -28.71 34.65
N LEU A 619 -14.14 -29.48 35.55
CA LEU A 619 -13.10 -30.45 35.22
C LEU A 619 -13.70 -31.72 34.60
N GLY A 620 -13.38 -31.96 33.33
CA GLY A 620 -13.67 -33.23 32.66
C GLY A 620 -12.98 -34.42 33.36
N THR A 621 -13.52 -35.63 33.17
CA THR A 621 -13.06 -36.86 33.86
C THR A 621 -11.55 -37.09 33.72
N GLN A 622 -11.01 -36.90 32.51
CA GLN A 622 -9.60 -37.11 32.22
C GLN A 622 -8.69 -36.07 32.88
N VAL A 623 -9.01 -34.77 32.72
CA VAL A 623 -8.26 -33.66 33.33
C VAL A 623 -8.27 -33.78 34.84
N ARG A 624 -9.43 -34.12 35.41
CA ARG A 624 -9.58 -34.38 36.85
C ARG A 624 -8.64 -35.50 37.31
N ALA A 625 -8.56 -36.61 36.57
CA ALA A 625 -7.66 -37.72 36.91
C ALA A 625 -6.18 -37.31 36.85
N ARG A 626 -5.78 -36.45 35.89
CA ARG A 626 -4.41 -35.90 35.83
C ARG A 626 -4.10 -34.98 37.00
N LEU A 627 -5.02 -34.11 37.40
CA LEU A 627 -4.86 -33.26 38.60
C LEU A 627 -4.82 -34.12 39.89
N MET A 628 -5.58 -35.20 39.95
CA MET A 628 -5.53 -36.15 41.07
C MET A 628 -4.19 -36.90 41.18
N LEU A 629 -3.46 -37.08 40.07
CA LEU A 629 -2.07 -37.59 40.12
C LEU A 629 -1.13 -36.59 40.80
N LEU A 630 -1.28 -35.30 40.51
CA LEU A 630 -0.50 -34.23 41.15
C LEU A 630 -0.86 -34.07 42.64
N ASP A 631 -2.15 -34.10 42.99
CA ASP A 631 -2.59 -34.07 44.40
C ASP A 631 -2.15 -35.33 45.17
N PHE A 632 -2.08 -36.49 44.49
CA PHE A 632 -1.50 -37.69 45.09
C PHE A 632 0.01 -37.55 45.35
N ALA A 633 0.76 -36.89 44.46
CA ALA A 633 2.16 -36.55 44.71
C ALA A 633 2.31 -35.62 45.93
N ARG A 634 1.42 -34.62 46.06
CA ARG A 634 1.34 -33.72 47.23
C ARG A 634 1.12 -34.48 48.53
N GLU A 635 0.13 -35.39 48.55
CA GLU A 635 -0.16 -36.25 49.70
C GLU A 635 1.12 -37.03 50.08
N LEU A 636 1.74 -37.74 49.13
CA LEU A 636 2.94 -38.53 49.40
C LEU A 636 4.11 -37.72 49.97
N ARG A 637 4.31 -36.47 49.50
CA ARG A 637 5.38 -35.57 49.98
C ARG A 637 5.08 -34.94 51.34
N SER A 638 3.82 -34.59 51.63
CA SER A 638 3.40 -33.96 52.89
C SER A 638 3.15 -34.94 54.04
N GLY A 639 2.87 -36.22 53.73
CA GLY A 639 2.69 -37.29 54.70
C GLY A 639 1.92 -38.47 54.11
N ALA A 640 2.31 -39.71 54.44
CA ALA A 640 1.74 -40.91 53.82
C ALA A 640 0.20 -40.98 53.93
N PRO A 641 -0.53 -41.11 52.80
CA PRO A 641 -1.97 -41.37 52.79
C PRO A 641 -2.27 -42.80 53.28
N GLU A 642 -3.57 -43.12 53.43
CA GLU A 642 -4.04 -44.49 53.73
C GLU A 642 -3.40 -45.52 52.78
N ALA A 643 -3.17 -46.74 53.28
CA ALA A 643 -2.50 -47.82 52.54
C ALA A 643 -3.19 -48.12 51.19
N GLY A 644 -2.41 -48.61 50.22
CA GLY A 644 -2.79 -48.86 48.84
C GLY A 644 -2.19 -47.88 47.83
N TRP A 645 -0.97 -47.37 48.06
CA TRP A 645 -0.37 -46.30 47.23
C TRP A 645 -0.18 -46.74 45.77
N THR A 646 0.35 -47.94 45.56
CA THR A 646 0.62 -48.48 44.21
C THR A 646 -0.68 -48.67 43.41
N ASP A 647 -1.71 -49.27 44.02
CA ASP A 647 -2.99 -49.51 43.36
C ASP A 647 -3.74 -48.21 43.07
N ARG A 648 -3.64 -47.21 43.97
CA ARG A 648 -4.17 -45.87 43.75
C ARG A 648 -3.48 -45.20 42.56
N ALA A 649 -2.15 -45.23 42.49
CA ALA A 649 -1.39 -44.66 41.39
C ALA A 649 -1.78 -45.28 40.02
N ARG A 650 -1.92 -46.62 39.97
CA ARG A 650 -2.38 -47.33 38.76
C ARG A 650 -3.81 -46.99 38.36
N THR A 651 -4.71 -46.90 39.35
CA THR A 651 -6.11 -46.53 39.11
C THR A 651 -6.22 -45.10 38.56
N LEU A 652 -5.44 -44.18 39.10
CA LEU A 652 -5.39 -42.79 38.61
C LEU A 652 -4.79 -42.69 37.21
N ARG A 653 -3.68 -43.41 36.95
CA ARG A 653 -3.09 -43.52 35.60
C ARG A 653 -4.11 -43.99 34.58
N ALA A 654 -4.80 -45.10 34.85
CA ALA A 654 -5.78 -45.68 33.92
C ALA A 654 -6.94 -44.72 33.61
N ARG A 655 -7.32 -43.85 34.56
CA ARG A 655 -8.37 -42.83 34.36
C ARG A 655 -7.85 -41.57 33.65
N ALA A 656 -6.55 -41.31 33.71
CA ALA A 656 -5.92 -40.13 33.11
C ALA A 656 -5.50 -40.36 31.64
N GLU A 657 -5.49 -41.61 31.15
CA GLU A 657 -4.93 -41.98 29.85
C GLU A 657 -5.55 -41.26 28.63
N PRO A 658 -4.73 -40.72 27.71
CA PRO A 658 -3.28 -40.51 27.86
C PRO A 658 -2.99 -39.43 28.93
N ALA A 659 -2.18 -39.71 29.95
CA ALA A 659 -2.02 -38.81 31.11
C ALA A 659 -1.06 -37.63 30.88
N GLY A 660 -0.28 -37.65 29.79
CA GLY A 660 0.88 -36.78 29.60
C GLY A 660 2.05 -37.21 30.50
N PRO A 661 3.32 -36.96 30.11
CA PRO A 661 4.48 -37.42 30.86
C PRO A 661 4.62 -36.73 32.22
N LEU A 662 4.35 -35.42 32.29
CA LEU A 662 4.63 -34.61 33.49
C LEU A 662 3.80 -35.01 34.73
N PRO A 663 2.46 -35.18 34.67
CA PRO A 663 1.70 -35.60 35.85
C PRO A 663 2.10 -36.99 36.36
N LEU A 664 2.51 -37.89 35.46
CA LEU A 664 3.01 -39.22 35.82
C LEU A 664 4.39 -39.14 36.46
N GLU A 665 5.30 -38.31 35.94
CA GLU A 665 6.61 -38.07 36.55
C GLU A 665 6.45 -37.58 37.99
N HIS A 666 5.56 -36.61 38.24
CA HIS A 666 5.23 -36.11 39.60
C HIS A 666 4.75 -37.23 40.52
N ALA A 667 3.72 -37.96 40.13
CA ALA A 667 3.11 -39.01 40.94
C ALA A 667 4.05 -40.20 41.19
N PHE A 668 4.68 -40.71 40.13
CA PHE A 668 5.56 -41.89 40.21
C PHE A 668 6.89 -41.55 40.84
N GLY A 669 7.42 -40.34 40.61
CA GLY A 669 8.62 -39.86 41.30
C GLY A 669 8.39 -39.70 42.80
N ALA A 670 7.28 -39.08 43.22
CA ALA A 670 6.94 -38.95 44.64
C ALA A 670 6.71 -40.32 45.30
N LEU A 671 6.04 -41.26 44.60
CA LEU A 671 5.85 -42.63 45.08
C LEU A 671 7.18 -43.38 45.20
N ALA A 672 8.05 -43.26 44.19
CA ALA A 672 9.37 -43.85 44.20
C ALA A 672 10.24 -43.32 45.35
N GLU A 673 10.26 -42.01 45.57
CA GLU A 673 10.97 -41.38 46.69
C GLU A 673 10.44 -41.90 48.04
N ARG A 674 9.13 -42.05 48.18
CA ARG A 674 8.53 -42.60 49.40
C ARG A 674 8.87 -44.07 49.61
N LEU A 675 8.90 -44.87 48.54
CA LEU A 675 9.32 -46.28 48.57
C LEU A 675 10.85 -46.43 48.76
N LEU A 676 11.62 -45.37 48.56
CA LEU A 676 13.06 -45.34 48.85
C LEU A 676 13.34 -44.78 50.25
N ALA A 677 12.43 -44.06 50.88
CA ALA A 677 12.64 -43.51 52.22
C ALA A 677 12.82 -44.62 53.29
N PRO A 678 13.64 -44.37 54.34
CA PRO A 678 13.75 -45.29 55.48
C PRO A 678 12.40 -45.55 56.15
N GLY A 679 12.18 -46.78 56.63
CA GLY A 679 10.94 -47.15 57.34
C GLY A 679 9.71 -47.30 56.44
N ARG A 680 9.90 -47.56 55.14
CA ARG A 680 8.84 -47.85 54.17
C ARG A 680 7.98 -49.07 54.57
N PRO A 681 6.65 -49.05 54.36
CA PRO A 681 5.80 -50.23 54.59
C PRO A 681 6.13 -51.36 53.61
N GLY A 682 6.37 -52.57 54.12
CA GLY A 682 6.70 -53.74 53.30
C GLY A 682 5.58 -54.17 52.35
N GLU A 683 4.32 -53.95 52.74
CA GLU A 683 3.14 -54.27 51.91
C GLU A 683 3.07 -53.39 50.64
N GLU A 684 3.41 -52.11 50.74
CA GLU A 684 3.47 -51.18 49.61
C GLU A 684 4.58 -51.56 48.63
N LEU A 685 5.74 -51.93 49.16
CA LEU A 685 6.85 -52.41 48.35
C LEU A 685 6.49 -53.72 47.62
N TYR A 686 5.81 -54.65 48.31
CA TYR A 686 5.30 -55.87 47.69
C TYR A 686 4.33 -55.56 46.54
N ALA A 687 3.36 -54.66 46.76
CA ALA A 687 2.42 -54.24 45.74
C ALA A 687 3.11 -53.56 44.54
N PHE A 688 4.08 -52.67 44.79
CA PHE A 688 4.91 -52.03 43.76
C PHE A 688 5.66 -53.06 42.91
N VAL A 689 6.38 -53.98 43.55
CA VAL A 689 7.20 -54.99 42.87
C VAL A 689 6.36 -55.89 41.97
N HIS A 690 5.14 -56.22 42.39
CA HIS A 690 4.22 -57.08 41.62
C HIS A 690 3.23 -56.30 40.74
N SER A 691 3.36 -54.97 40.65
CA SER A 691 2.45 -54.12 39.87
C SER A 691 2.54 -54.37 38.36
N GLY A 692 3.73 -54.74 37.88
CA GLY A 692 4.04 -54.89 36.46
C GLY A 692 4.03 -53.57 35.67
N ASP A 693 4.00 -52.41 36.33
CA ASP A 693 3.98 -51.10 35.68
C ASP A 693 5.41 -50.67 35.33
N GLU A 694 5.72 -50.66 34.03
CA GLU A 694 7.06 -50.35 33.51
C GLU A 694 7.52 -48.93 33.87
N ASP A 695 6.64 -47.94 33.73
CA ASP A 695 6.96 -46.53 33.96
C ASP A 695 7.19 -46.26 35.46
N LEU A 696 6.41 -46.89 36.34
CA LEU A 696 6.60 -46.79 37.79
C LEU A 696 7.91 -47.47 38.23
N ILE A 697 8.24 -48.64 37.68
CA ILE A 697 9.50 -49.34 37.95
C ILE A 697 10.70 -48.53 37.44
N ALA A 698 10.58 -47.90 36.27
CA ALA A 698 11.59 -47.01 35.72
C ALA A 698 11.79 -45.76 36.59
N ALA A 699 10.70 -45.14 37.06
CA ALA A 699 10.75 -44.00 37.98
C ALA A 699 11.47 -44.36 39.29
N TYR A 700 11.20 -45.53 39.86
CA TYR A 700 11.93 -46.05 41.03
C TYR A 700 13.42 -46.22 40.76
N GLY A 701 13.77 -46.81 39.61
CA GLY A 701 15.16 -46.98 39.20
C GLY A 701 15.90 -45.64 39.04
N THR A 702 15.24 -44.62 38.51
CA THR A 702 15.78 -43.26 38.36
C THR A 702 15.93 -42.57 39.71
N ALA A 703 14.90 -42.61 40.57
CA ALA A 703 14.94 -42.03 41.90
C ALA A 703 16.04 -42.64 42.79
N ALA A 704 16.26 -43.95 42.70
CA ALA A 704 17.31 -44.64 43.45
C ALA A 704 18.75 -44.23 43.06
N ARG A 705 18.93 -43.61 41.90
CA ARG A 705 20.22 -43.08 41.42
C ARG A 705 20.42 -41.59 41.76
N ARG A 706 19.45 -40.93 42.40
CA ARG A 706 19.56 -39.52 42.81
C ARG A 706 20.56 -39.37 43.96
N GLU A 707 21.20 -38.20 44.00
CA GLU A 707 22.25 -37.88 44.99
C GLU A 707 21.76 -38.05 46.44
N ALA A 708 20.51 -37.71 46.74
CA ALA A 708 19.92 -37.89 48.07
C ALA A 708 19.95 -39.36 48.55
N VAL A 709 19.62 -40.31 47.66
CA VAL A 709 19.65 -41.75 47.97
C VAL A 709 21.09 -42.25 48.08
N LEU A 710 21.98 -41.80 47.19
CA LEU A 710 23.41 -42.14 47.25
C LEU A 710 24.07 -41.63 48.54
N ALA A 711 23.71 -40.43 48.99
CA ALA A 711 24.17 -39.86 50.25
C ALA A 711 23.69 -40.69 51.45
N LEU A 712 22.42 -41.11 51.47
CA LEU A 712 21.88 -42.00 52.50
C LEU A 712 22.58 -43.36 52.52
N LEU A 713 22.78 -43.99 51.36
CA LEU A 713 23.51 -45.26 51.23
C LEU A 713 24.98 -45.13 51.69
N GLY A 714 25.60 -43.96 51.53
CA GLY A 714 26.96 -43.70 52.00
C GLY A 714 27.07 -43.42 53.51
N ALA A 715 25.98 -42.94 54.13
CA ALA A 715 25.98 -42.46 55.51
C ALA A 715 25.35 -43.43 56.53
N ASP A 716 24.38 -44.26 56.11
CA ASP A 716 23.60 -45.12 57.01
C ASP A 716 23.74 -46.62 56.65
N PRO A 717 24.52 -47.39 57.43
CA PRO A 717 24.68 -48.84 57.22
C PRO A 717 23.39 -49.66 57.32
N VAL A 718 22.40 -49.21 58.10
CA VAL A 718 21.11 -49.90 58.23
C VAL A 718 20.31 -49.75 56.95
N TYR A 719 20.30 -48.54 56.39
CA TYR A 719 19.64 -48.27 55.11
C TYR A 719 20.25 -49.07 53.94
N VAL A 720 21.56 -49.29 53.94
CA VAL A 720 22.25 -50.16 52.95
C VAL A 720 21.77 -51.61 53.07
N ALA A 721 21.64 -52.12 54.30
CA ALA A 721 21.17 -53.48 54.57
C ALA A 721 19.71 -53.67 54.11
N ASP A 722 18.84 -52.70 54.40
CA ASP A 722 17.44 -52.70 53.97
C ASP A 722 17.32 -52.68 52.44
N CYS A 723 18.02 -51.77 51.76
CA CYS A 723 18.05 -51.72 50.29
C CYS A 723 18.61 -52.99 49.65
N PHE A 724 19.65 -53.61 50.22
CA PHE A 724 20.13 -54.91 49.75
C PHE A 724 19.05 -55.98 49.87
N THR A 725 18.40 -56.06 51.04
CA THR A 725 17.36 -57.06 51.33
C THR A 725 16.19 -56.89 50.37
N VAL A 726 15.74 -55.66 50.15
CA VAL A 726 14.64 -55.32 49.25
C VAL A 726 14.96 -55.57 47.78
N TRP A 727 16.11 -55.13 47.27
CA TRP A 727 16.46 -55.35 45.85
C TRP A 727 16.80 -56.80 45.54
N ASN A 728 17.25 -57.56 46.54
CA ASN A 728 17.49 -59.00 46.39
C ASN A 728 16.19 -59.83 46.56
N ALA A 729 15.17 -59.28 47.22
CA ALA A 729 13.86 -59.89 47.34
C ALA A 729 13.15 -60.03 45.98
N HIS A 730 12.24 -61.01 45.89
CA HIS A 730 11.36 -61.26 44.74
C HIS A 730 12.05 -61.31 43.36
N PRO A 731 13.00 -62.24 43.13
CA PRO A 731 13.75 -62.37 41.86
C PRO A 731 12.95 -62.71 40.62
N HIS A 732 11.67 -63.05 40.79
CA HIS A 732 10.79 -63.52 39.72
C HIS A 732 9.55 -62.64 39.53
N ALA A 733 9.50 -61.45 40.13
CA ALA A 733 8.35 -60.53 40.04
C ALA A 733 8.25 -59.77 38.71
N GLY A 734 8.69 -60.37 37.59
CA GLY A 734 8.61 -59.80 36.25
C GLY A 734 9.95 -59.34 35.67
N ALA A 735 10.00 -59.19 34.34
CA ALA A 735 11.22 -58.86 33.60
C ALA A 735 11.74 -57.45 33.91
N GLU A 736 10.84 -56.48 34.01
CA GLU A 736 11.15 -55.07 34.30
C GLU A 736 11.79 -54.89 35.69
N TRP A 737 11.15 -55.44 36.73
CA TRP A 737 11.71 -55.43 38.09
C TRP A 737 13.06 -56.17 38.15
N THR A 738 13.18 -57.32 37.48
CA THR A 738 14.44 -58.08 37.44
C THR A 738 15.56 -57.27 36.81
N ARG A 739 15.29 -56.49 35.76
CA ARG A 739 16.27 -55.61 35.11
C ARG A 739 16.65 -54.47 36.04
N THR A 740 15.67 -53.74 36.59
CA THR A 740 15.89 -52.60 37.48
C THR A 740 16.65 -53.00 38.73
N ARG A 741 16.22 -54.05 39.44
CA ARG A 741 16.90 -54.51 40.67
C ARG A 741 18.34 -54.95 40.41
N THR A 742 18.61 -55.60 39.28
CA THR A 742 19.96 -56.03 38.92
C THR A 742 20.86 -54.83 38.67
N GLY A 743 20.35 -53.82 37.95
CA GLY A 743 21.05 -52.53 37.76
C GLY A 743 21.28 -51.81 39.09
N LEU A 744 20.29 -51.73 39.98
CA LEU A 744 20.43 -51.08 41.29
C LEU A 744 21.46 -51.78 42.18
N LEU A 745 21.48 -53.12 42.22
CA LEU A 745 22.51 -53.86 42.94
C LEU A 745 23.90 -53.57 42.34
N ASP A 746 24.07 -53.74 41.03
CA ASP A 746 25.40 -53.75 40.42
C ASP A 746 25.99 -52.35 40.17
N GLU A 747 25.15 -51.36 39.85
CA GLU A 747 25.54 -50.01 39.46
C GLU A 747 25.36 -48.98 40.57
N VAL A 748 24.48 -49.23 41.56
CA VAL A 748 24.21 -48.29 42.66
C VAL A 748 24.77 -48.81 43.98
N LEU A 749 24.31 -49.97 44.45
CA LEU A 749 24.68 -50.49 45.77
C LEU A 749 26.14 -50.94 45.85
N ARG A 750 26.60 -51.72 44.87
CA ARG A 750 27.94 -52.31 44.88
C ARG A 750 29.04 -51.24 44.88
N PRO A 751 28.99 -50.16 44.07
CA PRO A 751 29.96 -49.07 44.16
C PRO A 751 29.98 -48.39 45.52
N VAL A 752 28.82 -48.12 46.12
CA VAL A 752 28.73 -47.49 47.44
C VAL A 752 29.34 -48.38 48.52
N VAL A 753 28.94 -49.66 48.59
CA VAL A 753 29.46 -50.64 49.57
C VAL A 753 30.97 -50.83 49.43
N ARG A 754 31.52 -50.78 48.21
CA ARG A 754 32.98 -50.87 47.98
C ARG A 754 33.74 -49.60 48.34
N GLY A 755 33.06 -48.46 48.42
CA GLY A 755 33.62 -47.18 48.86
C GLY A 755 33.60 -47.01 50.38
N LEU A 756 32.87 -47.84 51.13
CA LEU A 756 32.79 -47.77 52.60
C LEU A 756 34.12 -48.16 53.26
N SER A 757 34.37 -47.61 54.45
CA SER A 757 35.48 -48.04 55.30
C SER A 757 35.28 -49.49 55.79
N PRO A 758 36.34 -50.19 56.25
CA PRO A 758 36.20 -51.54 56.84
C PRO A 758 35.21 -51.59 58.02
N GLU A 759 35.18 -50.53 58.84
CA GLU A 759 34.23 -50.39 59.95
C GLU A 759 32.78 -50.20 59.44
N GLY A 760 32.59 -49.38 58.39
CA GLY A 760 31.29 -49.20 57.74
C GLY A 760 30.77 -50.48 57.10
N LEU A 761 31.63 -51.25 56.43
CA LEU A 761 31.25 -52.55 55.86
C LEU A 761 30.85 -53.57 56.93
N ALA A 762 31.57 -53.62 58.06
CA ALA A 762 31.21 -54.48 59.20
C ALA A 762 29.86 -54.08 59.82
N ALA A 763 29.56 -52.78 59.90
CA ALA A 763 28.27 -52.28 60.35
C ALA A 763 27.13 -52.66 59.41
N VAL A 764 27.34 -52.64 58.09
CA VAL A 764 26.36 -53.14 57.10
C VAL A 764 26.14 -54.65 57.26
N GLU A 765 27.21 -55.44 57.43
CA GLU A 765 27.07 -56.90 57.65
C GLU A 765 26.26 -57.21 58.93
N GLN A 766 26.50 -56.46 60.01
CA GLN A 766 25.72 -56.58 61.25
C GLN A 766 24.25 -56.21 61.05
N ALA A 767 23.97 -55.14 60.29
CA ALA A 767 22.61 -54.73 59.99
C ALA A 767 21.87 -55.76 59.11
N VAL A 768 22.54 -56.33 58.09
CA VAL A 768 21.97 -57.42 57.26
C VAL A 768 21.68 -58.67 58.09
N GLU A 769 22.54 -59.00 59.06
CA GLU A 769 22.32 -60.13 59.97
C GLU A 769 21.17 -59.86 60.94
N ALA A 770 21.00 -58.62 61.39
CA ALA A 770 19.93 -58.22 62.31
C ALA A 770 18.55 -58.14 61.64
N GLU A 771 18.46 -57.68 60.39
CA GLU A 771 17.21 -57.61 59.63
C GLU A 771 16.83 -58.92 58.94
N GLY A 772 17.82 -59.78 58.66
CA GLY A 772 17.66 -61.00 57.88
C GLY A 772 17.86 -62.29 58.67
N ASN A 773 18.16 -63.37 57.94
CA ASN A 773 18.65 -64.62 58.50
C ASN A 773 20.08 -64.87 58.00
N SER A 774 20.79 -65.87 58.55
CA SER A 774 22.18 -66.16 58.17
C SER A 774 22.37 -66.40 56.66
N ARG A 775 21.32 -66.81 55.92
CA ARG A 775 21.38 -66.98 54.46
C ARG A 775 21.39 -65.65 53.70
N THR A 776 20.74 -64.61 54.22
CA THR A 776 20.78 -63.25 53.64
C THR A 776 22.17 -62.65 53.78
N LEU A 777 22.81 -62.84 54.93
CA LEU A 777 24.20 -62.43 55.16
C LEU A 777 25.18 -63.17 54.22
N ASP A 778 25.01 -64.48 54.05
CA ASP A 778 25.82 -65.25 53.10
C ASP A 778 25.61 -64.80 51.65
N ALA A 779 24.38 -64.45 51.27
CA ALA A 779 24.05 -63.90 49.97
C ALA A 779 24.69 -62.52 49.75
N PHE A 780 24.66 -61.65 50.76
CA PHE A 780 25.34 -60.34 50.75
C PHE A 780 26.85 -60.49 50.53
N ARG A 781 27.49 -61.37 51.33
CA ARG A 781 28.92 -61.67 51.19
C ARG A 781 29.24 -62.28 49.83
N ALA A 782 28.39 -63.17 49.30
CA ALA A 782 28.59 -63.77 48.00
C ALA A 782 28.48 -62.74 46.85
N TRP A 783 27.51 -61.84 46.91
CA TRP A 783 27.30 -60.77 45.93
C TRP A 783 28.41 -59.70 45.96
N ASN A 784 28.96 -59.38 47.14
CA ASN A 784 30.02 -58.37 47.27
C ASN A 784 31.42 -58.90 46.87
N ARG A 785 31.61 -60.21 46.71
CA ARG A 785 32.91 -60.78 46.32
C ARG A 785 33.39 -60.24 44.96
N PRO A 786 34.71 -59.98 44.80
CA PRO A 786 35.26 -59.60 43.51
C PRO A 786 35.06 -60.72 42.48
N SER A 787 34.42 -60.41 41.35
CA SER A 787 34.30 -61.32 40.22
C SER A 787 35.70 -61.56 39.62
N ARG A 788 36.27 -62.75 39.85
CA ARG A 788 37.60 -63.17 39.36
C ARG A 788 37.69 -63.41 37.84
N SER A 789 36.77 -62.89 37.01
CA SER A 789 36.65 -63.29 35.60
C SER A 789 37.08 -62.27 34.54
N LEU A 790 37.47 -61.03 34.88
CA LEU A 790 37.95 -60.04 33.88
C LEU A 790 39.48 -59.90 33.76
N GLY A 791 40.26 -60.71 34.47
CA GLY A 791 41.73 -60.66 34.44
C GLY A 791 42.43 -61.60 33.43
N ARG A 792 41.71 -62.46 32.68
CA ARG A 792 42.36 -63.50 31.85
C ARG A 792 41.93 -63.62 30.38
N LEU A 793 41.08 -62.73 29.86
CA LEU A 793 40.77 -62.68 28.43
C LEU A 793 41.51 -61.57 27.66
N GLY A 794 42.06 -60.55 28.33
CA GLY A 794 42.85 -59.48 27.71
C GLY A 794 44.31 -59.82 27.33
N ARG A 795 44.82 -61.02 27.67
CA ARG A 795 46.23 -61.42 27.42
C ARG A 795 46.44 -62.49 26.35
N ARG A 796 45.40 -62.87 25.60
CA ARG A 796 45.51 -63.83 24.48
C ARG A 796 45.18 -63.26 23.09
N ILE A 797 44.85 -61.98 22.97
CA ILE A 797 44.62 -61.31 21.67
C ILE A 797 45.80 -60.40 21.25
N ALA A 798 46.73 -60.07 22.15
CA ALA A 798 47.98 -59.36 21.81
C ALA A 798 49.11 -60.29 21.26
N GLY A 799 48.82 -61.56 20.98
CA GLY A 799 49.80 -62.57 20.57
C GLY A 799 49.74 -63.03 19.12
N ARG A 800 48.89 -62.45 18.26
CA ARG A 800 48.72 -62.98 16.89
C ARG A 800 48.32 -61.99 15.79
N VAL A 801 48.98 -60.83 15.73
CA VAL A 801 49.24 -60.03 14.50
C VAL A 801 50.54 -59.23 14.76
N ARG A 802 51.72 -59.87 14.85
CA ARG A 802 52.70 -60.29 13.82
C ARG A 802 53.42 -59.12 13.11
N ARG A 803 54.76 -59.10 13.31
CA ARG A 803 55.84 -58.57 12.46
C ARG A 803 55.38 -57.78 11.21
N GLY A 804 55.76 -56.52 11.21
CA GLY A 804 55.74 -55.55 10.11
C GLY A 804 56.18 -54.23 10.71
#